data_AF-A0A6A4LSK8-F1
#
_entry.id   AF-A0A6A4LSK8-F1
#
_cell.length_a   1.000
_cell.length_b   1.000
_cell.length_c   1.000
_cell.angle_alpha   90.00
_cell.angle_beta   90.00
_cell.angle_gamma   90.00
#
_symmetry.space_group_name_H-M   'P 1'
#
loop_
_entity.id
_entity.type
_entity.pdbx_description
1 polymer ?
#
loop_
_entity_poly.entity_id
_entity_poly.type
_entity_poly.pdbx_seq_one_letter_code
_entity_poly.pdbx_strand_id
1 'polypeptide(L)'
;MGFKLLLLFLFVATFSGFTYGVVEVNLISRQKLLEVERKLNLLNKRAVKSIRSEDGDIIDCIDVHKQPAFDHPALRNHTIQMTPSYNPQTERTTTTMETSTKGGGGSSVTVTSQLWQRSGSCPEGTIPIRRIRKKELVKASSVKEYGRKKPSQKFNHLDEDIDSYLQLENHSLAILLTEGYSYSGAKGDIKVWNPFVETDDEYSTSRVSLKNGPYMSYEAIESGWAVNPGVYGDRSTRLFVYWTTDSSKTTGCFDLTCPGFVQTSNEVALGAAIYPISTSTGLPYQITTYIFQDPNTSNWWVQFGEKTNIGYWPPDLFALLRYHAITVQWGGEVCSSKTGIHPHTATGMGSGNFPDYVFGNSGYVKRMRVRQTILDLRFPEWVDTYTDEYKCYDAFYLGDYVEDPEFYYGGLVIRQANDMVGKSMDKSGCDPALRQELTTLANSSVGLKASLSSFVLSLKLSLHCFVLAFYMMDPRVLFHRLEKNIFILIVSSWGGGAFHVIKQYGGKEIHLRFMFPFDCRESCGLTPGVVGVDSISGHKLLEVERKLDHLNKHAVKSIHSEDGDIIDCVDIYNQPAFDHPALRNHTIQMTPSYHPTMERTSTTMKASTKGKGGSSLNVTSQLWQRSGSCPEGTIPIRRIQKQDLLKANSLKETTEVFLRVQVAILIAQGFSYLGAQGDIKVDNPFVESDDYSTSQVSLKNGNYMYYEAIESGWAVNPRVYGDRTTRLFVYWTVDSSNTTGCFDLTCPGFVQTSNKVALGAAIYPISTSGGLPYQITVYIYKDTNTSNWWVQYNGVNIGYWPQDLFGALRYHAESVEWGGEVYSSKIGTHPHTATAMGNGQLPNWDDYGCRSGCVKRMRVRENSLDLRFPEFVNAYADEYRCYDVFYIEDYVEDPEFYYGGPGKSLWCP
;
A
#
# COMPACT_ATOMS: atom_id res chain seq x y z
N MET A 1 -15.46 -65.24 -62.39
CA MET A 1 -16.42 -64.77 -61.35
C MET A 1 -15.89 -64.82 -59.91
N GLY A 2 -14.69 -65.39 -59.62
CA GLY A 2 -14.19 -65.53 -58.24
C GLY A 2 -13.46 -64.32 -57.64
N PHE A 3 -12.80 -63.49 -58.46
CA PHE A 3 -11.95 -62.40 -57.92
C PHE A 3 -12.76 -61.18 -57.45
N LYS A 4 -13.93 -60.91 -58.05
CA LYS A 4 -14.83 -59.83 -57.62
C LYS A 4 -15.60 -60.17 -56.34
N LEU A 5 -15.82 -61.46 -56.06
CA LEU A 5 -16.52 -61.91 -54.85
C LEU A 5 -15.60 -61.85 -53.61
N LEU A 6 -14.31 -62.12 -53.78
CA LEU A 6 -13.32 -62.04 -52.69
C LEU A 6 -13.06 -60.58 -52.25
N LEU A 7 -13.03 -59.65 -53.20
CA LEU A 7 -12.91 -58.21 -52.90
C LEU A 7 -14.15 -57.65 -52.21
N LEU A 8 -15.35 -58.14 -52.55
CA LEU A 8 -16.59 -57.74 -51.85
C LEU A 8 -16.64 -58.29 -50.43
N PHE A 9 -16.17 -59.52 -50.18
CA PHE A 9 -16.08 -60.06 -48.81
C PHE A 9 -15.04 -59.34 -47.94
N LEU A 10 -13.90 -58.93 -48.52
CA LEU A 10 -12.91 -58.12 -47.80
C LEU A 10 -13.39 -56.68 -47.54
N PHE A 11 -14.19 -56.10 -48.44
CA PHE A 11 -14.80 -54.78 -48.21
C PHE A 11 -15.93 -54.82 -47.17
N VAL A 12 -16.72 -55.90 -47.13
CA VAL A 12 -17.78 -56.08 -46.11
C VAL A 12 -17.19 -56.47 -44.75
N ALA A 13 -16.08 -57.21 -44.69
CA ALA A 13 -15.36 -57.51 -43.44
C ALA A 13 -14.65 -56.27 -42.86
N THR A 14 -14.21 -55.34 -43.70
CA THR A 14 -13.63 -54.05 -43.25
C THR A 14 -14.71 -53.02 -42.86
N PHE A 15 -15.90 -53.06 -43.46
CA PHE A 15 -17.03 -52.19 -43.07
C PHE A 15 -17.87 -52.72 -41.89
N SER A 16 -17.86 -54.03 -41.62
CA SER A 16 -18.47 -54.61 -40.40
C SER A 16 -17.58 -54.51 -39.16
N GLY A 17 -16.31 -54.12 -39.32
CA GLY A 17 -15.37 -53.83 -38.23
C GLY A 17 -15.42 -52.39 -37.67
N PHE A 18 -16.25 -51.50 -38.21
CA PHE A 18 -16.28 -50.07 -37.85
C PHE A 18 -17.62 -49.57 -37.28
N THR A 19 -18.48 -50.44 -36.76
CA THR A 19 -19.70 -50.05 -36.02
C THR A 19 -19.81 -50.63 -34.61
N TYR A 20 -18.67 -51.00 -34.01
CA TYR A 20 -18.52 -50.87 -32.57
C TYR A 20 -17.76 -49.58 -32.33
N GLY A 21 -18.48 -48.47 -32.30
CA GLY A 21 -18.02 -47.35 -31.50
C GLY A 21 -17.79 -47.93 -30.11
N VAL A 22 -16.52 -48.03 -29.72
CA VAL A 22 -16.17 -48.21 -28.31
C VAL A 22 -16.77 -47.00 -27.63
N VAL A 23 -18.00 -47.15 -27.13
CA VAL A 23 -18.45 -46.39 -25.99
C VAL A 23 -17.42 -46.75 -24.95
N GLU A 24 -16.46 -45.88 -24.76
CA GLU A 24 -15.53 -45.94 -23.65
C GLU A 24 -16.40 -45.74 -22.40
N VAL A 25 -17.04 -46.82 -21.97
CA VAL A 25 -17.68 -46.91 -20.68
C VAL A 25 -16.51 -46.84 -19.72
N ASN A 26 -16.20 -45.62 -19.26
CA ASN A 26 -15.28 -45.39 -18.17
C ASN A 26 -15.71 -46.29 -17.02
N LEU A 27 -15.06 -47.45 -16.89
CA LEU A 27 -15.42 -48.46 -15.92
C LEU A 27 -14.88 -47.95 -14.58
N ILE A 28 -15.72 -47.19 -13.88
CA ILE A 28 -15.38 -46.61 -12.58
C ILE A 28 -15.00 -47.76 -11.65
N SER A 29 -13.78 -47.74 -11.11
CA SER A 29 -13.33 -48.80 -10.23
C SER A 29 -14.24 -48.92 -9.00
N ARG A 30 -14.46 -50.15 -8.54
CA ARG A 30 -15.24 -50.41 -7.31
C ARG A 30 -14.66 -49.65 -6.12
N GLN A 31 -13.34 -49.44 -6.10
CA GLN A 31 -12.64 -48.67 -5.08
C GLN A 31 -13.02 -47.18 -5.12
N LYS A 32 -13.04 -46.54 -6.31
CA LYS A 32 -13.50 -45.15 -6.46
C LYS A 32 -14.97 -45.00 -6.04
N LEU A 33 -15.83 -45.96 -6.38
CA LEU A 33 -17.25 -45.93 -5.95
C LEU A 33 -17.42 -46.00 -4.43
N LEU A 34 -16.63 -46.83 -3.74
CA LEU A 34 -16.64 -46.92 -2.27
C LEU A 34 -16.12 -45.62 -1.63
N GLU A 35 -15.08 -45.02 -2.20
CA GLU A 35 -14.55 -43.73 -1.75
C GLU A 35 -15.58 -42.60 -1.92
N VAL A 36 -16.26 -42.55 -3.08
CA VAL A 36 -17.36 -41.62 -3.36
C VAL A 36 -18.47 -41.78 -2.33
N GLU A 37 -18.90 -43.01 -2.03
CA GLU A 37 -19.97 -43.27 -1.06
C GLU A 37 -19.58 -42.81 0.35
N ARG A 38 -18.33 -43.07 0.76
CA ARG A 38 -17.81 -42.61 2.05
C ARG A 38 -17.75 -41.08 2.12
N LYS A 39 -17.28 -40.43 1.06
CA LYS A 39 -17.20 -38.96 0.98
C LYS A 39 -18.59 -38.31 0.95
N LEU A 40 -19.57 -38.89 0.24
CA LEU A 40 -20.97 -38.42 0.24
C LEU A 40 -21.57 -38.41 1.65
N ASN A 41 -21.40 -39.50 2.39
CA ASN A 41 -21.91 -39.61 3.76
C ASN A 41 -21.25 -38.63 4.73
N LEU A 42 -20.00 -38.24 4.47
CA LEU A 42 -19.31 -37.22 5.25
C LEU A 42 -19.85 -35.81 4.97
N LEU A 43 -20.02 -35.49 3.68
CA LEU A 43 -20.37 -34.15 3.21
C LEU A 43 -21.86 -33.82 3.38
N ASN A 44 -22.75 -34.76 3.10
CA ASN A 44 -24.18 -34.55 3.19
C ASN A 44 -24.68 -34.92 4.60
N LYS A 45 -24.90 -33.91 5.44
CA LYS A 45 -25.48 -34.11 6.78
C LYS A 45 -26.99 -34.38 6.67
N ARG A 46 -27.57 -34.92 7.75
CA ARG A 46 -29.00 -35.23 7.81
C ARG A 46 -29.83 -33.93 7.75
N ALA A 47 -30.59 -33.76 6.68
CA ALA A 47 -31.48 -32.62 6.49
C ALA A 47 -32.72 -32.71 7.40
N VAL A 48 -33.12 -31.56 7.97
CA VAL A 48 -34.42 -31.35 8.62
C VAL A 48 -35.51 -31.15 7.55
N LYS A 49 -35.16 -30.43 6.49
CA LYS A 49 -36.02 -30.14 5.34
C LYS A 49 -35.15 -30.08 4.09
N SER A 50 -35.63 -30.59 2.97
CA SER A 50 -34.98 -30.43 1.66
C SER A 50 -35.87 -29.59 0.75
N ILE A 51 -35.27 -28.62 0.05
CA ILE A 51 -35.94 -27.75 -0.90
C ILE A 51 -35.36 -28.06 -2.28
N ARG A 52 -36.22 -28.36 -3.25
CA ARG A 52 -35.79 -28.58 -4.64
C ARG A 52 -35.96 -27.27 -5.39
N SER A 53 -34.84 -26.75 -5.89
CA SER A 53 -34.78 -25.53 -6.68
C SER A 53 -35.08 -25.79 -8.16
N GLU A 54 -35.44 -24.74 -8.89
CA GLU A 54 -35.84 -24.76 -10.29
C GLU A 54 -34.68 -25.14 -11.24
N ASP A 55 -33.46 -24.73 -10.90
CA ASP A 55 -32.20 -25.14 -11.55
C ASP A 55 -31.84 -26.62 -11.30
N GLY A 56 -32.63 -27.30 -10.48
CA GLY A 56 -32.42 -28.67 -10.11
C GLY A 56 -31.45 -28.84 -8.94
N ASP A 57 -31.02 -27.80 -8.23
CA ASP A 57 -30.32 -27.96 -6.96
C ASP A 57 -31.26 -28.52 -5.86
N ILE A 58 -30.68 -29.16 -4.86
CA ILE A 58 -31.38 -29.54 -3.63
C ILE A 58 -30.67 -28.83 -2.48
N ILE A 59 -31.40 -27.97 -1.77
CA ILE A 59 -30.92 -27.27 -0.59
C ILE A 59 -31.42 -28.01 0.64
N ASP A 60 -30.49 -28.52 1.44
CA ASP A 60 -30.77 -29.20 2.70
C ASP A 60 -30.65 -28.20 3.85
N CYS A 61 -31.76 -27.98 4.55
CA CYS A 61 -31.78 -27.24 5.79
C CYS A 61 -31.26 -28.16 6.91
N ILE A 62 -30.07 -27.86 7.41
CA ILE A 62 -29.37 -28.65 8.42
C ILE A 62 -29.35 -27.87 9.72
N ASP A 63 -29.59 -28.56 10.84
CA ASP A 63 -29.47 -28.01 12.19
C ASP A 63 -28.12 -27.29 12.35
N VAL A 64 -28.13 -26.04 12.81
CA VAL A 64 -26.94 -25.18 12.89
C VAL A 64 -25.81 -25.82 13.71
N HIS A 65 -26.13 -26.67 14.69
CA HIS A 65 -25.15 -27.37 15.52
C HIS A 65 -24.60 -28.66 14.89
N LYS A 66 -25.14 -29.10 13.74
CA LYS A 66 -24.74 -30.33 13.03
C LYS A 66 -24.05 -30.04 11.70
N GLN A 67 -23.69 -28.77 11.46
CA GLN A 67 -23.05 -28.33 10.24
C GLN A 67 -21.63 -28.90 10.07
N PRO A 68 -21.10 -28.95 8.83
CA PRO A 68 -19.76 -29.48 8.56
C PRO A 68 -18.62 -28.82 9.34
N ALA A 69 -18.74 -27.56 9.74
CA ALA A 69 -17.70 -26.81 10.45
C ALA A 69 -17.09 -27.57 11.64
N PHE A 70 -17.92 -28.27 12.41
CA PHE A 70 -17.51 -28.94 13.66
C PHE A 70 -16.82 -30.29 13.45
N ASP A 71 -16.70 -30.77 12.22
CA ASP A 71 -15.80 -31.88 11.92
C ASP A 71 -14.33 -31.45 12.00
N HIS A 72 -14.03 -30.15 11.99
CA HIS A 72 -12.68 -29.61 12.15
C HIS A 72 -12.19 -29.83 13.60
N PRO A 73 -10.98 -30.38 13.82
CA PRO A 73 -10.46 -30.66 15.17
C PRO A 73 -10.47 -29.44 16.09
N ALA A 74 -10.11 -28.26 15.58
CA ALA A 74 -10.10 -27.02 16.35
C ALA A 74 -11.51 -26.53 16.75
N LEU A 75 -12.56 -26.96 16.05
CA LEU A 75 -13.92 -26.41 16.21
C LEU A 75 -14.91 -27.36 16.91
N ARG A 76 -14.48 -28.54 17.39
CA ARG A 76 -15.40 -29.55 17.95
C ARG A 76 -16.26 -29.06 19.11
N ASN A 77 -15.74 -28.15 19.93
CA ASN A 77 -16.41 -27.55 21.07
C ASN A 77 -16.62 -26.03 20.89
N HIS A 78 -16.62 -25.57 19.64
CA HIS A 78 -16.74 -24.15 19.32
C HIS A 78 -18.11 -23.61 19.73
N THR A 79 -18.12 -22.46 20.40
CA THR A 79 -19.36 -21.77 20.75
C THR A 79 -19.80 -20.89 19.59
N ILE A 80 -20.98 -21.14 19.04
CA ILE A 80 -21.47 -20.42 17.87
C ILE A 80 -21.82 -18.97 18.25
N GLN A 81 -21.11 -18.02 17.66
CA GLN A 81 -21.54 -16.63 17.62
C GLN A 81 -22.64 -16.46 16.57
N MET A 82 -23.89 -16.21 16.98
CA MET A 82 -25.02 -16.10 16.04
C MET A 82 -25.02 -14.80 15.22
N THR A 83 -24.53 -13.70 15.80
CA THR A 83 -24.45 -12.39 15.16
C THR A 83 -23.14 -11.69 15.53
N PRO A 84 -22.52 -10.91 14.62
CA PRO A 84 -21.34 -10.12 14.95
C PRO A 84 -21.67 -9.11 16.06
N SER A 85 -20.69 -8.82 16.91
CA SER A 85 -20.83 -7.81 17.97
C SER A 85 -20.88 -6.39 17.40
N TYR A 86 -20.24 -6.21 16.24
CA TYR A 86 -20.26 -5.00 15.43
C TYR A 86 -21.37 -5.08 14.37
N ASN A 87 -22.21 -4.06 14.28
CA ASN A 87 -23.18 -3.91 13.19
C ASN A 87 -22.70 -2.85 12.17
N PRO A 88 -22.29 -3.26 10.95
CA PRO A 88 -21.81 -2.34 9.92
C PRO A 88 -22.83 -1.29 9.44
N GLN A 89 -24.13 -1.43 9.76
CA GLN A 89 -25.16 -0.49 9.31
C GLN A 89 -25.27 0.79 10.13
N THR A 90 -24.78 0.79 11.38
CA THR A 90 -25.03 1.86 12.35
C THR A 90 -24.34 3.18 11.97
N GLU A 91 -23.28 3.13 11.16
CA GLU A 91 -22.52 4.31 10.69
C GLU A 91 -23.25 5.16 9.64
N ARG A 92 -24.31 4.67 8.99
CA ARG A 92 -25.12 5.50 8.07
C ARG A 92 -25.88 6.62 8.80
N THR A 93 -26.01 6.54 10.12
CA THR A 93 -26.91 7.41 10.90
C THR A 93 -26.20 8.62 11.53
N THR A 94 -24.87 8.65 11.53
CA THR A 94 -24.07 9.74 12.13
C THR A 94 -23.55 10.76 11.13
N THR A 95 -23.75 10.54 9.83
CA THR A 95 -23.45 11.52 8.76
C THR A 95 -24.75 11.89 8.04
N THR A 96 -25.61 12.66 8.71
CA THR A 96 -26.89 13.08 8.12
C THR A 96 -26.71 14.11 6.99
N MET A 97 -27.20 13.71 5.81
CA MET A 97 -27.90 14.48 4.77
C MET A 97 -27.12 15.44 3.88
N GLU A 98 -26.85 14.97 2.66
CA GLU A 98 -27.34 15.65 1.44
C GLU A 98 -28.07 14.65 0.53
N THR A 99 -29.27 14.23 0.92
CA THR A 99 -30.29 13.83 -0.07
C THR A 99 -30.86 15.09 -0.72
N SER A 100 -30.11 15.61 -1.68
CA SER A 100 -30.61 16.56 -2.67
C SER A 100 -31.25 15.79 -3.82
N THR A 101 -32.55 15.53 -3.72
CA THR A 101 -33.37 15.17 -4.88
C THR A 101 -33.33 16.28 -5.92
N LYS A 102 -32.45 16.19 -6.93
CA LYS A 102 -32.63 16.79 -8.27
C LYS A 102 -32.01 15.88 -9.33
N GLY A 103 -32.80 15.56 -10.34
CA GLY A 103 -32.59 14.42 -11.24
C GLY A 103 -31.41 14.51 -12.21
N GLY A 104 -30.79 13.36 -12.41
CA GLY A 104 -29.94 12.96 -13.53
C GLY A 104 -29.94 11.43 -13.57
N GLY A 105 -30.32 10.83 -14.70
CA GLY A 105 -30.68 9.41 -14.81
C GLY A 105 -29.52 8.42 -14.59
N GLY A 106 -29.26 8.06 -13.35
CA GLY A 106 -28.45 6.89 -12.97
C GLY A 106 -29.34 5.67 -12.74
N SER A 107 -29.13 4.60 -13.51
CA SER A 107 -29.91 3.36 -13.50
C SER A 107 -30.01 2.76 -12.08
N SER A 108 -31.24 2.54 -11.60
CA SER A 108 -31.55 1.82 -10.35
C SER A 108 -30.88 0.43 -10.35
N VAL A 109 -29.79 0.27 -9.61
CA VAL A 109 -29.01 -0.98 -9.54
C VAL A 109 -29.85 -2.08 -8.89
N THR A 110 -30.01 -3.21 -9.57
CA THR A 110 -30.90 -4.31 -9.15
C THR A 110 -30.09 -5.38 -8.41
N VAL A 111 -30.45 -5.62 -7.14
CA VAL A 111 -29.78 -6.59 -6.25
C VAL A 111 -30.08 -8.01 -6.68
N THR A 112 -29.06 -8.87 -6.68
CA THR A 112 -29.21 -10.31 -6.98
C THR A 112 -29.73 -11.12 -5.80
N SER A 113 -30.41 -12.22 -6.12
CA SER A 113 -30.93 -13.20 -5.16
C SER A 113 -30.40 -14.60 -5.48
N GLN A 114 -30.76 -15.60 -4.68
CA GLN A 114 -30.46 -17.00 -5.01
C GLN A 114 -31.71 -17.69 -5.53
N LEU A 115 -31.59 -18.43 -6.64
CA LEU A 115 -32.74 -18.98 -7.35
C LEU A 115 -33.62 -19.89 -6.47
N TRP A 116 -33.00 -20.66 -5.57
CA TRP A 116 -33.68 -21.59 -4.67
C TRP A 116 -34.67 -20.92 -3.71
N GLN A 117 -34.50 -19.62 -3.40
CA GLN A 117 -35.37 -18.86 -2.50
C GLN A 117 -36.80 -18.74 -3.05
N ARG A 118 -37.00 -18.92 -4.35
CA ARG A 118 -38.33 -19.01 -4.98
C ARG A 118 -39.09 -20.29 -4.63
N SER A 119 -38.35 -21.35 -4.29
CA SER A 119 -38.90 -22.67 -3.95
C SER A 119 -39.16 -22.85 -2.45
N GLY A 120 -38.75 -21.88 -1.62
CA GLY A 120 -39.05 -21.83 -0.19
C GLY A 120 -37.88 -21.31 0.65
N SER A 121 -38.00 -21.44 1.96
CA SER A 121 -37.00 -21.02 2.96
C SER A 121 -36.68 -22.13 3.97
N CYS A 122 -35.51 -22.01 4.62
CA CYS A 122 -35.11 -22.88 5.72
C CYS A 122 -35.69 -22.41 7.07
N PRO A 123 -36.17 -23.34 7.92
CA PRO A 123 -36.66 -23.01 9.25
C PRO A 123 -35.59 -22.31 10.12
N GLU A 124 -36.03 -21.55 11.12
CA GLU A 124 -35.14 -20.98 12.13
C GLU A 124 -34.36 -22.09 12.88
N GLY A 125 -33.11 -21.80 13.26
CA GLY A 125 -32.20 -22.78 13.86
C GLY A 125 -31.58 -23.77 12.86
N THR A 126 -31.84 -23.61 11.55
CA THR A 126 -31.21 -24.40 10.49
C THR A 126 -30.45 -23.51 9.50
N ILE A 127 -29.47 -24.08 8.82
CA ILE A 127 -28.71 -23.41 7.75
C ILE A 127 -28.93 -24.15 6.40
N PRO A 128 -29.09 -23.44 5.28
CA PRO A 128 -29.19 -24.05 3.97
C PRO A 128 -27.81 -24.48 3.46
N ILE A 129 -27.67 -25.75 3.10
CA ILE A 129 -26.48 -26.30 2.45
C ILE A 129 -26.89 -26.96 1.13
N ARG A 130 -26.18 -26.67 0.04
CA ARG A 130 -26.40 -27.36 -1.22
C ARG A 130 -25.96 -28.82 -1.11
N ARG A 131 -26.88 -29.76 -1.40
CA ARG A 131 -26.58 -31.19 -1.41
C ARG A 131 -25.62 -31.54 -2.53
N ILE A 132 -24.51 -32.20 -2.17
CA ILE A 132 -23.52 -32.69 -3.12
C ILE A 132 -23.99 -34.02 -3.70
N ARG A 133 -23.97 -34.15 -5.02
CA ARG A 133 -24.51 -35.34 -5.70
C ARG A 133 -23.41 -36.35 -6.02
N LYS A 134 -23.79 -37.63 -6.06
CA LYS A 134 -22.89 -38.72 -6.48
C LYS A 134 -22.24 -38.48 -7.84
N LYS A 135 -22.99 -37.92 -8.80
CA LYS A 135 -22.48 -37.59 -10.14
C LYS A 135 -21.34 -36.56 -10.11
N GLU A 136 -21.35 -35.63 -9.15
CA GLU A 136 -20.31 -34.59 -9.01
C GLU A 136 -18.99 -35.23 -8.55
N LEU A 137 -19.04 -36.04 -7.49
CA LEU A 137 -17.86 -36.73 -6.96
C LEU A 137 -17.29 -37.80 -7.90
N VAL A 138 -18.13 -38.44 -8.70
CA VAL A 138 -17.67 -39.42 -9.71
C VAL A 138 -16.86 -38.74 -10.82
N LYS A 139 -17.30 -37.54 -11.23
CA LYS A 139 -16.63 -36.72 -12.24
C LYS A 139 -15.34 -36.07 -11.73
N ALA A 140 -15.24 -35.84 -10.42
CA ALA A 140 -14.04 -35.26 -9.82
C ALA A 140 -12.79 -36.10 -10.17
N SER A 141 -11.70 -35.39 -10.46
CA SER A 141 -10.38 -35.98 -10.73
C SER A 141 -9.86 -36.74 -9.50
N SER A 142 -10.11 -36.20 -8.31
CA SER A 142 -9.81 -36.82 -7.02
C SER A 142 -11.00 -36.64 -6.05
N VAL A 143 -11.47 -37.74 -5.48
CA VAL A 143 -12.55 -37.71 -4.46
C VAL A 143 -12.03 -37.13 -3.14
N LYS A 144 -10.77 -37.42 -2.81
CA LYS A 144 -10.09 -36.88 -1.64
C LYS A 144 -9.96 -35.35 -1.72
N GLU A 145 -9.50 -34.85 -2.87
CA GLU A 145 -9.22 -33.42 -3.09
C GLU A 145 -10.44 -32.62 -3.59
N TYR A 146 -11.62 -33.25 -3.66
CA TYR A 146 -12.85 -32.57 -4.11
C TYR A 146 -13.13 -31.32 -3.29
N GLY A 147 -13.39 -30.21 -3.99
CA GLY A 147 -13.64 -28.90 -3.40
C GLY A 147 -12.39 -28.07 -3.14
N ARG A 148 -11.18 -28.59 -3.34
CA ARG A 148 -9.92 -27.86 -3.09
C ARG A 148 -9.41 -27.17 -4.36
N LYS A 149 -8.74 -26.01 -4.21
CA LYS A 149 -7.94 -25.43 -5.31
C LYS A 149 -6.76 -26.39 -5.60
N LYS A 150 -6.33 -26.49 -6.87
CA LYS A 150 -5.17 -27.31 -7.23
C LYS A 150 -3.90 -26.65 -6.67
N PRO A 151 -2.95 -27.38 -6.06
CA PRO A 151 -1.70 -26.79 -5.58
C PRO A 151 -0.85 -26.29 -6.76
N SER A 152 -0.30 -25.08 -6.66
CA SER A 152 0.75 -24.60 -7.57
C SER A 152 2.00 -25.47 -7.40
N GLN A 153 2.58 -26.00 -8.50
CA GLN A 153 3.88 -26.68 -8.45
C GLN A 153 5.01 -25.63 -8.51
N LYS A 154 6.26 -26.08 -8.48
CA LYS A 154 7.44 -25.19 -8.35
C LYS A 154 7.93 -24.72 -9.73
N PHE A 155 8.07 -23.41 -9.90
CA PHE A 155 8.95 -22.84 -10.93
C PHE A 155 10.42 -23.13 -10.62
N ASN A 156 11.15 -23.61 -11.63
CA ASN A 156 12.61 -23.80 -11.63
C ASN A 156 13.34 -22.74 -12.49
N HIS A 157 12.69 -21.62 -12.83
CA HIS A 157 13.32 -20.56 -13.61
C HIS A 157 13.34 -19.23 -12.84
N LEU A 158 14.55 -18.80 -12.52
CA LEU A 158 14.91 -17.49 -12.04
C LEU A 158 14.79 -16.49 -13.20
N ASP A 159 13.88 -15.54 -13.09
CA ASP A 159 14.02 -14.21 -13.70
C ASP A 159 13.68 -13.18 -12.62
N GLU A 160 14.62 -12.27 -12.41
CA GLU A 160 14.65 -11.23 -11.39
C GLU A 160 13.73 -10.08 -11.81
N ASP A 161 12.42 -10.20 -11.53
CA ASP A 161 11.51 -9.06 -11.56
C ASP A 161 10.51 -9.13 -10.40
N ILE A 162 10.08 -7.95 -9.92
CA ILE A 162 9.27 -7.72 -8.71
C ILE A 162 7.89 -8.42 -8.75
N ASP A 163 7.44 -8.85 -9.94
CA ASP A 163 6.12 -9.46 -10.20
C ASP A 163 5.93 -10.92 -9.73
N SER A 164 6.97 -11.55 -9.15
CA SER A 164 6.93 -13.00 -8.84
C SER A 164 6.07 -13.41 -7.63
N TYR A 165 5.65 -12.47 -6.77
CA TYR A 165 4.89 -12.76 -5.54
C TYR A 165 3.37 -12.95 -5.73
N LEU A 166 2.84 -12.79 -6.94
CA LEU A 166 1.41 -12.94 -7.22
C LEU A 166 1.08 -14.01 -8.27
N GLN A 167 2.07 -14.45 -9.07
CA GLN A 167 1.91 -15.48 -10.09
C GLN A 167 1.73 -16.85 -9.45
N LEU A 168 0.54 -17.46 -9.48
CA LEU A 168 0.33 -18.83 -9.02
C LEU A 168 0.32 -19.77 -10.24
N GLU A 169 1.12 -20.84 -10.24
CA GLU A 169 1.09 -21.80 -11.34
C GLU A 169 -0.32 -22.36 -11.55
N ASN A 170 -0.77 -22.38 -12.80
CA ASN A 170 -2.12 -22.77 -13.22
C ASN A 170 -3.20 -21.72 -12.93
N HIS A 171 -2.86 -20.50 -12.50
CA HIS A 171 -3.81 -19.42 -12.27
C HIS A 171 -3.46 -18.19 -13.10
N SER A 172 -4.49 -17.48 -13.55
CA SER A 172 -4.39 -16.16 -14.14
C SER A 172 -5.20 -15.15 -13.30
N LEU A 173 -4.62 -14.01 -12.97
CA LEU A 173 -5.19 -12.96 -12.13
C LEU A 173 -5.40 -11.66 -12.93
N ALA A 174 -6.50 -10.97 -12.65
CA ALA A 174 -6.69 -9.57 -13.02
C ALA A 174 -7.37 -8.85 -11.85
N ILE A 175 -6.56 -8.16 -11.03
CA ILE A 175 -6.96 -7.66 -9.72
C ILE A 175 -6.51 -6.22 -9.49
N LEU A 176 -7.24 -5.53 -8.62
CA LEU A 176 -6.80 -4.37 -7.88
C LEU A 176 -6.40 -4.83 -6.48
N LEU A 177 -5.25 -4.38 -5.98
CA LEU A 177 -4.77 -4.74 -4.67
C LEU A 177 -4.26 -3.52 -3.89
N THR A 178 -4.24 -3.66 -2.58
CA THR A 178 -3.64 -2.71 -1.66
C THR A 178 -2.96 -3.50 -0.54
N GLU A 179 -1.78 -3.08 -0.13
CA GLU A 179 -0.98 -3.79 0.88
C GLU A 179 -0.49 -2.79 1.95
N GLY A 180 0.43 -3.19 2.82
CA GLY A 180 1.16 -2.27 3.70
C GLY A 180 0.41 -1.77 4.95
N TYR A 181 -0.87 -2.10 5.15
CA TYR A 181 -1.63 -1.70 6.34
C TYR A 181 -2.32 -2.88 7.04
N SER A 182 -2.70 -2.67 8.31
CA SER A 182 -3.52 -3.62 9.08
C SER A 182 -5.00 -3.52 8.70
N TYR A 183 -5.43 -4.37 7.78
CA TYR A 183 -6.82 -4.44 7.33
C TYR A 183 -7.65 -5.36 8.22
N SER A 184 -8.69 -4.79 8.83
CA SER A 184 -9.72 -5.49 9.60
C SER A 184 -10.99 -5.77 8.78
N GLY A 185 -11.04 -5.36 7.51
CA GLY A 185 -12.11 -5.73 6.59
C GLY A 185 -11.97 -5.16 5.19
N ALA A 186 -12.70 -5.75 4.25
CA ALA A 186 -12.75 -5.34 2.85
C ALA A 186 -14.15 -5.55 2.25
N LYS A 187 -14.65 -4.54 1.54
CA LYS A 187 -15.95 -4.49 0.88
C LYS A 187 -15.78 -4.26 -0.61
N GLY A 188 -16.66 -4.84 -1.42
CA GLY A 188 -16.76 -4.52 -2.85
C GLY A 188 -18.10 -4.94 -3.45
N ASP A 189 -18.57 -4.16 -4.41
CA ASP A 189 -19.69 -4.49 -5.27
C ASP A 189 -19.22 -5.14 -6.55
N ILE A 190 -19.52 -6.42 -6.69
CA ILE A 190 -19.03 -7.25 -7.78
C ILE A 190 -20.14 -7.43 -8.81
N LYS A 191 -19.90 -7.03 -10.06
CA LYS A 191 -20.82 -7.35 -11.16
C LYS A 191 -20.90 -8.86 -11.39
N VAL A 192 -22.11 -9.39 -11.47
CA VAL A 192 -22.36 -10.82 -11.66
C VAL A 192 -22.43 -11.16 -13.14
N TRP A 193 -21.53 -12.03 -13.59
CA TRP A 193 -21.47 -12.59 -14.94
C TRP A 193 -21.45 -14.12 -14.88
N ASN A 194 -21.74 -14.76 -16.02
CA ASN A 194 -21.53 -16.19 -16.20
C ASN A 194 -20.53 -16.44 -17.34
N PRO A 195 -19.21 -16.26 -17.08
CA PRO A 195 -18.20 -16.48 -18.09
C PRO A 195 -18.18 -17.95 -18.55
N PHE A 196 -17.80 -18.15 -19.81
CA PHE A 196 -17.55 -19.49 -20.32
C PHE A 196 -16.31 -20.08 -19.65
N VAL A 197 -16.39 -21.35 -19.25
CA VAL A 197 -15.26 -22.13 -18.77
C VAL A 197 -15.07 -23.26 -19.80
N GLU A 198 -13.84 -23.62 -20.20
CA GLU A 198 -13.58 -24.57 -21.30
C GLU A 198 -13.78 -26.02 -20.86
N THR A 199 -13.14 -26.46 -19.78
CA THR A 199 -13.18 -27.85 -19.28
C THR A 199 -13.86 -27.95 -17.92
N ASP A 200 -14.11 -29.16 -17.42
CA ASP A 200 -14.78 -29.38 -16.13
C ASP A 200 -13.82 -29.22 -14.93
N ASP A 201 -12.51 -29.17 -15.17
CA ASP A 201 -11.45 -29.06 -14.15
C ASP A 201 -10.82 -27.66 -14.05
N GLU A 202 -11.41 -26.70 -14.76
CA GLU A 202 -11.10 -25.27 -14.74
C GLU A 202 -12.17 -24.49 -13.97
N TYR A 203 -11.83 -23.29 -13.52
CA TYR A 203 -12.81 -22.38 -12.92
C TYR A 203 -12.49 -20.91 -13.22
N SER A 204 -13.50 -20.07 -13.04
CA SER A 204 -13.39 -18.61 -13.08
C SER A 204 -14.11 -18.01 -11.87
N THR A 205 -13.51 -17.00 -11.25
CA THR A 205 -14.10 -16.30 -10.08
C THR A 205 -14.02 -14.80 -10.22
N SER A 206 -14.89 -14.12 -9.46
CA SER A 206 -14.69 -12.74 -9.05
C SER A 206 -14.85 -12.64 -7.54
N ARG A 207 -13.89 -12.01 -6.86
CA ARG A 207 -13.77 -12.07 -5.41
C ARG A 207 -13.26 -10.79 -4.77
N VAL A 208 -13.63 -10.63 -3.50
CA VAL A 208 -12.88 -9.88 -2.49
C VAL A 208 -12.08 -10.88 -1.67
N SER A 209 -10.80 -10.62 -1.45
CA SER A 209 -9.96 -11.46 -0.59
C SER A 209 -9.11 -10.65 0.37
N LEU A 210 -8.90 -11.20 1.56
CA LEU A 210 -7.94 -10.71 2.54
C LEU A 210 -6.86 -11.77 2.78
N LYS A 211 -5.60 -11.35 2.81
CA LYS A 211 -4.45 -12.24 2.96
C LYS A 211 -3.47 -11.76 4.03
N ASN A 212 -2.78 -12.70 4.66
CA ASN A 212 -1.66 -12.45 5.55
C ASN A 212 -0.63 -13.58 5.49
N GLY A 213 0.66 -13.23 5.44
CA GLY A 213 1.79 -14.17 5.39
C GLY A 213 2.52 -14.19 4.06
N PRO A 214 3.68 -14.86 4.01
CA PRO A 214 4.56 -14.87 2.85
C PRO A 214 3.95 -15.67 1.70
N TYR A 215 4.34 -15.35 0.47
CA TYR A 215 3.80 -15.93 -0.77
C TYR A 215 3.65 -17.47 -0.76
N MET A 216 4.66 -18.17 -0.25
CA MET A 216 4.66 -19.63 -0.23
C MET A 216 3.89 -20.25 0.94
N SER A 217 3.38 -19.48 1.89
CA SER A 217 2.62 -19.99 3.05
C SER A 217 1.73 -18.91 3.65
N TYR A 218 0.93 -18.25 2.82
CA TYR A 218 -0.03 -17.24 3.25
C TYR A 218 -1.33 -17.90 3.71
N GLU A 219 -2.01 -17.19 4.59
CA GLU A 219 -3.38 -17.41 4.98
C GLU A 219 -4.27 -16.48 4.15
N ALA A 220 -5.40 -16.99 3.68
CA ALA A 220 -6.35 -16.20 2.89
C ALA A 220 -7.79 -16.57 3.22
N ILE A 221 -8.66 -15.57 3.14
CA ILE A 221 -10.11 -15.72 3.13
C ILE A 221 -10.68 -14.98 1.92
N GLU A 222 -11.66 -15.56 1.25
CA GLU A 222 -12.21 -15.05 0.00
C GLU A 222 -13.73 -15.24 -0.05
N SER A 223 -14.42 -14.32 -0.70
CA SER A 223 -15.84 -14.44 -1.01
C SER A 223 -16.19 -13.68 -2.29
N GLY A 224 -17.18 -14.20 -3.03
CA GLY A 224 -17.65 -13.60 -4.26
C GLY A 224 -18.47 -14.60 -5.09
N TRP A 225 -18.34 -14.57 -6.41
CA TRP A 225 -18.99 -15.56 -7.28
C TRP A 225 -17.97 -16.40 -8.04
N ALA A 226 -18.33 -17.66 -8.32
CA ALA A 226 -17.51 -18.62 -9.05
C ALA A 226 -18.34 -19.38 -10.09
N VAL A 227 -17.72 -19.69 -11.23
CA VAL A 227 -18.16 -20.71 -12.19
C VAL A 227 -17.15 -21.85 -12.12
N ASN A 228 -17.53 -22.96 -11.46
CA ASN A 228 -16.64 -24.08 -11.18
C ASN A 228 -17.37 -25.43 -11.37
N PRO A 229 -17.32 -26.02 -12.57
CA PRO A 229 -18.00 -27.29 -12.85
C PRO A 229 -17.45 -28.48 -12.05
N GLY A 230 -16.17 -28.43 -11.68
CA GLY A 230 -15.53 -29.48 -10.89
C GLY A 230 -16.11 -29.60 -9.47
N VAL A 231 -16.58 -28.48 -8.91
CA VAL A 231 -17.23 -28.42 -7.60
C VAL A 231 -18.75 -28.53 -7.73
N TYR A 232 -19.37 -27.75 -8.62
CA TYR A 232 -20.83 -27.61 -8.64
C TYR A 232 -21.53 -28.56 -9.61
N GLY A 233 -20.80 -29.17 -10.55
CA GLY A 233 -21.35 -30.07 -11.56
C GLY A 233 -22.07 -29.38 -12.72
N ASP A 234 -22.05 -28.05 -12.78
CA ASP A 234 -22.57 -27.22 -13.86
C ASP A 234 -21.71 -25.96 -14.09
N ARG A 235 -22.07 -25.17 -15.11
CA ARG A 235 -21.42 -23.89 -15.46
C ARG A 235 -22.32 -22.71 -15.08
N SER A 236 -22.97 -22.78 -13.92
CA SER A 236 -23.79 -21.70 -13.38
C SER A 236 -22.98 -20.86 -12.41
N THR A 237 -23.15 -19.54 -12.44
CA THR A 237 -22.51 -18.63 -11.47
C THR A 237 -23.08 -18.85 -10.07
N ARG A 238 -22.22 -19.16 -9.11
CA ARG A 238 -22.60 -19.54 -7.75
C ARG A 238 -21.87 -18.68 -6.72
N LEU A 239 -22.56 -18.30 -5.65
CA LEU A 239 -21.96 -17.62 -4.50
C LEU A 239 -21.00 -18.58 -3.82
N PHE A 240 -19.79 -18.13 -3.51
CA PHE A 240 -18.81 -18.97 -2.83
C PHE A 240 -18.09 -18.24 -1.71
N VAL A 241 -17.57 -19.05 -0.79
CA VAL A 241 -16.54 -18.66 0.16
C VAL A 241 -15.35 -19.61 0.05
N TYR A 242 -14.16 -19.14 0.40
CA TYR A 242 -12.94 -19.93 0.41
C TYR A 242 -12.02 -19.47 1.54
N TRP A 243 -11.23 -20.39 2.09
CA TRP A 243 -10.17 -20.04 3.04
C TRP A 243 -8.99 -21.00 2.92
N THR A 244 -7.81 -20.59 3.34
CA THR A 244 -6.63 -21.45 3.47
C THR A 244 -5.66 -20.88 4.51
N THR A 245 -4.79 -21.72 5.05
CA THR A 245 -3.73 -21.38 6.01
C THR A 245 -2.32 -21.66 5.48
N ASP A 246 -2.24 -22.19 4.26
CA ASP A 246 -0.98 -22.70 3.70
C ASP A 246 -0.92 -22.53 2.17
N SER A 247 -1.40 -21.40 1.65
CA SER A 247 -1.46 -21.11 0.21
C SER A 247 -2.13 -22.23 -0.59
N SER A 248 -3.22 -22.81 -0.06
CA SER A 248 -4.00 -23.90 -0.67
C SER A 248 -3.26 -25.23 -0.87
N LYS A 249 -2.11 -25.43 -0.21
CA LYS A 249 -1.31 -26.67 -0.35
C LYS A 249 -2.03 -27.89 0.25
N THR A 250 -2.38 -27.82 1.53
CA THR A 250 -3.00 -28.91 2.29
C THR A 250 -4.28 -28.48 3.01
N THR A 251 -4.52 -27.19 3.15
CA THR A 251 -5.77 -26.62 3.71
C THR A 251 -6.58 -25.89 2.65
N GLY A 252 -7.87 -25.69 2.93
CA GLY A 252 -8.75 -24.88 2.10
C GLY A 252 -9.59 -25.60 1.05
N CYS A 253 -10.82 -25.14 0.91
CA CYS A 253 -11.81 -25.65 -0.03
C CYS A 253 -12.91 -24.61 -0.29
N PHE A 254 -13.65 -24.79 -1.38
CA PHE A 254 -14.85 -24.03 -1.66
C PHE A 254 -15.99 -24.40 -0.72
N ASP A 255 -16.70 -23.39 -0.21
CA ASP A 255 -17.90 -23.51 0.60
C ASP A 255 -17.71 -24.40 1.84
N LEU A 256 -18.67 -25.30 2.07
CA LEU A 256 -18.70 -26.25 3.17
C LEU A 256 -18.19 -27.65 2.75
N THR A 257 -17.42 -27.74 1.65
CA THR A 257 -16.89 -29.02 1.15
C THR A 257 -15.76 -29.59 2.03
N CYS A 258 -15.23 -28.77 2.94
CA CYS A 258 -14.34 -29.13 4.03
C CYS A 258 -14.74 -28.31 5.28
N PRO A 259 -14.36 -28.76 6.48
CA PRO A 259 -14.80 -28.13 7.71
C PRO A 259 -13.94 -26.89 8.03
N GLY A 260 -14.54 -25.83 8.56
CA GLY A 260 -13.84 -24.62 9.01
C GLY A 260 -14.73 -23.36 9.03
N PHE A 261 -15.60 -23.20 8.04
CA PHE A 261 -16.53 -22.06 8.01
C PHE A 261 -17.80 -22.35 8.82
N VAL A 262 -18.14 -21.47 9.76
CA VAL A 262 -19.36 -21.57 10.59
C VAL A 262 -20.45 -20.70 9.96
N GLN A 263 -21.42 -21.33 9.31
CA GLN A 263 -22.59 -20.66 8.76
C GLN A 263 -23.66 -20.48 9.85
N THR A 264 -24.32 -19.33 9.87
CA THR A 264 -25.37 -18.99 10.84
C THR A 264 -26.66 -18.52 10.18
N SER A 265 -26.60 -17.96 8.97
CA SER A 265 -27.78 -17.52 8.23
C SER A 265 -28.59 -18.69 7.68
N ASN A 266 -29.91 -18.61 7.81
CA ASN A 266 -30.87 -19.50 7.15
C ASN A 266 -31.36 -18.97 5.79
N GLU A 267 -30.88 -17.80 5.36
CA GLU A 267 -31.38 -17.07 4.18
C GLU A 267 -30.52 -17.29 2.93
N VAL A 268 -29.21 -17.54 3.10
CA VAL A 268 -28.23 -17.63 2.00
C VAL A 268 -27.52 -18.97 2.05
N ALA A 269 -27.52 -19.68 0.93
CA ALA A 269 -26.89 -20.98 0.75
C ALA A 269 -25.57 -20.85 -0.02
N LEU A 270 -24.45 -21.25 0.58
CA LEU A 270 -23.17 -21.30 -0.13
C LEU A 270 -23.21 -22.35 -1.25
N GLY A 271 -22.59 -22.01 -2.39
CA GLY A 271 -22.60 -22.82 -3.60
C GLY A 271 -23.90 -22.81 -4.39
N ALA A 272 -24.95 -22.08 -3.97
CA ALA A 272 -26.20 -21.98 -4.74
C ALA A 272 -26.13 -20.93 -5.86
N ALA A 273 -26.91 -21.14 -6.93
CA ALA A 273 -26.89 -20.29 -8.12
C ALA A 273 -27.41 -18.86 -7.82
N ILE A 274 -26.66 -17.87 -8.30
CA ILE A 274 -27.03 -16.45 -8.24
C ILE A 274 -27.92 -16.12 -9.45
N TYR A 275 -29.04 -15.45 -9.20
CA TYR A 275 -29.94 -15.01 -10.24
C TYR A 275 -30.64 -13.69 -9.86
N PRO A 276 -30.86 -12.76 -10.82
CA PRO A 276 -30.45 -12.80 -12.24
C PRO A 276 -28.98 -12.46 -12.51
N ILE A 277 -28.45 -12.80 -13.69
CA ILE A 277 -27.07 -12.49 -14.10
C ILE A 277 -27.03 -11.35 -15.13
N SER A 278 -25.92 -10.61 -15.18
CA SER A 278 -25.74 -9.54 -16.17
C SER A 278 -25.63 -10.10 -17.59
N THR A 279 -26.13 -9.33 -18.56
CA THR A 279 -25.97 -9.58 -20.00
C THR A 279 -25.50 -8.31 -20.69
N SER A 280 -24.86 -8.42 -21.87
CA SER A 280 -24.30 -7.26 -22.59
C SER A 280 -25.32 -6.20 -23.00
N THR A 281 -26.57 -6.60 -23.23
CA THR A 281 -27.69 -5.70 -23.60
C THR A 281 -28.74 -5.53 -22.50
N GLY A 282 -28.49 -6.09 -21.30
CA GLY A 282 -29.46 -6.13 -20.21
C GLY A 282 -29.10 -5.19 -19.06
N LEU A 283 -29.89 -5.27 -17.98
CA LEU A 283 -29.59 -4.53 -16.75
C LEU A 283 -28.33 -5.11 -16.07
N PRO A 284 -27.48 -4.25 -15.48
CA PRO A 284 -26.36 -4.72 -14.67
C PRO A 284 -26.87 -5.27 -13.33
N TYR A 285 -26.41 -6.47 -12.99
CA TYR A 285 -26.68 -7.11 -11.71
C TYR A 285 -25.37 -7.31 -10.96
N GLN A 286 -25.40 -7.06 -9.65
CA GLN A 286 -24.22 -7.12 -8.80
C GLN A 286 -24.54 -7.79 -7.45
N ILE A 287 -23.51 -8.35 -6.81
CA ILE A 287 -23.51 -8.74 -5.39
C ILE A 287 -22.62 -7.79 -4.61
N THR A 288 -22.99 -7.47 -3.38
CA THR A 288 -22.08 -6.79 -2.45
C THR A 288 -21.50 -7.84 -1.51
N THR A 289 -20.18 -7.88 -1.43
CA THR A 289 -19.45 -8.75 -0.49
C THR A 289 -18.73 -7.86 0.50
N TYR A 290 -18.90 -8.13 1.79
CA TYR A 290 -18.11 -7.49 2.84
C TYR A 290 -17.56 -8.54 3.79
N ILE A 291 -16.24 -8.64 3.87
CA ILE A 291 -15.55 -9.50 4.81
C ILE A 291 -14.95 -8.61 5.90
N PHE A 292 -15.19 -8.90 7.16
CA PHE A 292 -14.68 -8.10 8.27
C PHE A 292 -14.44 -8.90 9.53
N GLN A 293 -13.44 -8.49 10.29
CA GLN A 293 -13.14 -9.06 11.59
C GLN A 293 -14.04 -8.42 12.65
N ASP A 294 -14.63 -9.28 13.49
CA ASP A 294 -15.35 -8.85 14.67
C ASP A 294 -14.34 -8.38 15.74
N PRO A 295 -14.42 -7.13 16.22
CA PRO A 295 -13.45 -6.60 17.17
C PRO A 295 -13.44 -7.30 18.53
N ASN A 296 -14.55 -7.95 18.94
CA ASN A 296 -14.66 -8.58 20.25
C ASN A 296 -14.29 -10.07 20.24
N THR A 297 -14.48 -10.75 19.11
CA THR A 297 -14.27 -12.21 19.00
C THR A 297 -13.16 -12.59 18.04
N SER A 298 -12.65 -11.64 17.25
CA SER A 298 -11.70 -11.87 16.16
C SER A 298 -12.20 -12.83 15.08
N ASN A 299 -13.50 -13.13 15.07
CA ASN A 299 -14.14 -13.94 14.02
C ASN A 299 -14.22 -13.13 12.72
N TRP A 300 -13.81 -13.73 11.60
CA TRP A 300 -13.93 -13.13 10.28
C TRP A 300 -15.31 -13.40 9.70
N TRP A 301 -16.20 -12.42 9.77
CA TRP A 301 -17.53 -12.48 9.21
C TRP A 301 -17.53 -12.18 7.70
N VAL A 302 -18.41 -12.87 6.98
CA VAL A 302 -18.73 -12.55 5.59
C VAL A 302 -20.20 -12.18 5.48
N GLN A 303 -20.45 -11.03 4.86
CA GLN A 303 -21.76 -10.46 4.61
C GLN A 303 -22.07 -10.46 3.12
N PHE A 304 -23.28 -10.89 2.79
CA PHE A 304 -23.87 -10.86 1.47
C PHE A 304 -24.91 -9.74 1.38
N GLY A 305 -24.79 -8.92 0.35
CA GLY A 305 -25.58 -7.70 0.22
C GLY A 305 -25.22 -6.68 1.31
N GLU A 306 -26.19 -5.85 1.67
CA GLU A 306 -25.98 -4.77 2.66
C GLU A 306 -26.37 -5.18 4.09
N LYS A 307 -26.87 -6.42 4.30
CA LYS A 307 -27.52 -6.80 5.57
C LYS A 307 -27.23 -8.22 6.06
N THR A 308 -27.11 -9.20 5.18
CA THR A 308 -27.16 -10.61 5.58
C THR A 308 -25.77 -11.14 5.88
N ASN A 309 -25.46 -11.32 7.17
CA ASN A 309 -24.24 -12.00 7.60
C ASN A 309 -24.42 -13.51 7.38
N ILE A 310 -23.66 -14.11 6.46
CA ILE A 310 -23.79 -15.54 6.13
C ILE A 310 -23.27 -16.40 7.28
N GLY A 311 -22.10 -16.03 7.80
CA GLY A 311 -21.32 -16.81 8.76
C GLY A 311 -19.93 -16.23 8.93
N TYR A 312 -19.04 -17.00 9.55
CA TYR A 312 -17.68 -16.55 9.86
C TYR A 312 -16.65 -17.68 9.88
N TRP A 313 -15.37 -17.30 9.76
CA TRP A 313 -14.22 -18.13 10.08
C TRP A 313 -13.70 -17.79 11.49
N PRO A 314 -13.63 -18.78 12.41
CA PRO A 314 -13.04 -18.58 13.72
C PRO A 314 -11.54 -18.26 13.67
N PRO A 315 -11.00 -17.42 14.60
CA PRO A 315 -9.58 -17.09 14.63
C PRO A 315 -8.70 -18.30 14.94
N ASP A 316 -9.24 -19.35 15.58
CA ASP A 316 -8.52 -20.61 15.89
C ASP A 316 -8.07 -21.39 14.63
N LEU A 317 -8.57 -21.01 13.45
CA LEU A 317 -8.10 -21.54 12.18
C LEU A 317 -6.78 -20.90 11.73
N PHE A 318 -6.43 -19.72 12.23
CA PHE A 318 -5.41 -18.85 11.65
C PHE A 318 -4.29 -18.52 12.64
N ALA A 319 -3.06 -18.47 12.15
CA ALA A 319 -1.89 -17.98 12.87
C ALA A 319 -1.68 -16.47 12.67
N LEU A 320 -1.99 -15.95 11.49
CA LEU A 320 -1.72 -14.56 11.07
C LEU A 320 -3.01 -13.75 10.92
N LEU A 321 -3.98 -14.25 10.14
CA LEU A 321 -5.28 -13.61 9.97
C LEU A 321 -6.07 -13.49 11.27
N ARG A 322 -5.71 -14.24 12.33
CA ARG A 322 -6.30 -14.03 13.66
C ARG A 322 -6.11 -12.61 14.21
N TYR A 323 -5.14 -11.86 13.69
CA TYR A 323 -4.87 -10.47 14.07
C TYR A 323 -5.46 -9.49 13.07
N HIS A 324 -5.01 -9.52 11.82
CA HIS A 324 -5.48 -8.66 10.72
C HIS A 324 -5.01 -9.24 9.39
N ALA A 325 -5.45 -8.66 8.28
CA ALA A 325 -4.87 -8.90 6.96
C ALA A 325 -3.88 -7.78 6.60
N ILE A 326 -2.88 -8.09 5.76
CA ILE A 326 -1.91 -7.10 5.25
C ILE A 326 -2.11 -6.79 3.77
N THR A 327 -2.87 -7.64 3.06
CA THR A 327 -3.21 -7.47 1.64
C THR A 327 -4.71 -7.62 1.46
N VAL A 328 -5.31 -6.71 0.70
CA VAL A 328 -6.68 -6.82 0.20
C VAL A 328 -6.65 -6.86 -1.32
N GLN A 329 -7.41 -7.77 -1.93
CA GLN A 329 -7.52 -7.87 -3.39
C GLN A 329 -8.99 -7.88 -3.83
N TRP A 330 -9.29 -7.19 -4.92
CA TRP A 330 -10.56 -7.21 -5.63
C TRP A 330 -10.31 -7.61 -7.08
N GLY A 331 -11.11 -8.51 -7.64
CA GLY A 331 -11.04 -8.81 -9.08
C GLY A 331 -11.23 -10.26 -9.41
N GLY A 332 -10.68 -10.65 -10.57
CA GLY A 332 -10.89 -11.96 -11.17
C GLY A 332 -9.71 -12.93 -11.01
N GLU A 333 -10.04 -14.22 -10.98
CA GLU A 333 -9.07 -15.32 -11.02
C GLU A 333 -9.62 -16.42 -11.94
N VAL A 334 -8.78 -16.89 -12.86
CA VAL A 334 -9.01 -18.10 -13.67
C VAL A 334 -8.03 -19.17 -13.20
N CYS A 335 -8.47 -20.41 -13.11
CA CYS A 335 -7.58 -21.55 -12.88
C CYS A 335 -7.69 -22.55 -14.03
N SER A 336 -6.56 -22.83 -14.68
CA SER A 336 -6.42 -23.82 -15.75
C SER A 336 -4.99 -24.34 -15.82
N SER A 337 -4.84 -25.63 -16.12
CA SER A 337 -3.54 -26.23 -16.44
C SER A 337 -2.96 -25.78 -17.79
N LYS A 338 -3.68 -24.94 -18.54
CA LYS A 338 -3.23 -24.35 -19.80
C LYS A 338 -2.90 -22.85 -19.68
N THR A 339 -2.95 -22.27 -18.47
CA THR A 339 -2.43 -20.92 -18.24
C THR A 339 -0.91 -20.94 -18.47
N GLY A 340 -0.36 -19.91 -19.11
CA GLY A 340 1.04 -19.87 -19.52
C GLY A 340 1.47 -20.89 -20.60
N ILE A 341 0.55 -21.68 -21.18
CA ILE A 341 0.86 -22.71 -22.19
C ILE A 341 0.03 -22.48 -23.45
N HIS A 342 0.64 -22.65 -24.64
CA HIS A 342 -0.07 -22.59 -25.92
C HIS A 342 -0.46 -23.98 -26.45
N PRO A 343 -1.70 -24.18 -26.94
CA PRO A 343 -2.81 -23.22 -26.98
C PRO A 343 -3.38 -22.94 -25.58
N HIS A 344 -3.64 -21.65 -25.31
CA HIS A 344 -4.16 -21.17 -24.03
C HIS A 344 -5.60 -21.64 -23.80
N THR A 345 -6.06 -21.67 -22.54
CA THR A 345 -7.47 -21.97 -22.23
C THR A 345 -8.41 -20.93 -22.87
N ALA A 346 -9.59 -21.40 -23.26
CA ALA A 346 -10.70 -20.53 -23.66
C ALA A 346 -11.57 -20.08 -22.47
N THR A 347 -11.16 -20.32 -21.22
CA THR A 347 -11.92 -19.89 -20.05
C THR A 347 -11.90 -18.36 -19.90
N GLY A 348 -13.07 -17.76 -19.71
CA GLY A 348 -13.24 -16.33 -19.53
C GLY A 348 -13.20 -15.90 -18.06
N MET A 349 -12.85 -14.63 -17.86
CA MET A 349 -12.80 -13.90 -16.60
C MET A 349 -13.76 -12.72 -16.69
N GLY A 350 -14.47 -12.43 -15.59
CA GLY A 350 -15.50 -11.39 -15.58
C GLY A 350 -16.61 -11.72 -16.59
N SER A 351 -16.78 -10.89 -17.61
CA SER A 351 -17.72 -11.14 -18.71
C SER A 351 -17.16 -11.99 -19.85
N GLY A 352 -15.86 -12.24 -19.87
CA GLY A 352 -15.12 -12.75 -21.04
C GLY A 352 -14.69 -11.67 -22.03
N ASN A 353 -15.05 -10.40 -21.82
CA ASN A 353 -14.50 -9.26 -22.55
C ASN A 353 -13.39 -8.59 -21.73
N PHE A 354 -12.43 -8.00 -22.42
CA PHE A 354 -11.42 -7.11 -21.84
C PHE A 354 -12.07 -5.93 -21.08
N PRO A 355 -11.36 -5.33 -20.10
CA PRO A 355 -11.84 -4.20 -19.34
C PRO A 355 -12.21 -3.04 -20.25
N ASP A 356 -13.40 -2.50 -20.01
CA ASP A 356 -14.00 -1.44 -20.81
C ASP A 356 -14.98 -0.67 -19.93
N TYR A 357 -14.58 0.54 -19.56
CA TYR A 357 -15.34 1.43 -18.70
C TYR A 357 -16.44 2.19 -19.46
N VAL A 358 -16.38 2.23 -20.80
CA VAL A 358 -17.28 3.04 -21.64
C VAL A 358 -18.59 2.29 -21.91
N PHE A 359 -18.49 1.03 -22.35
CA PHE A 359 -19.67 0.26 -22.73
C PHE A 359 -20.21 -0.64 -21.61
N GLY A 360 -19.49 -0.73 -20.48
CA GLY A 360 -19.93 -1.47 -19.30
C GLY A 360 -20.06 -2.98 -19.52
N ASN A 361 -19.45 -3.52 -20.59
CA ASN A 361 -19.53 -4.93 -20.98
C ASN A 361 -18.44 -5.82 -20.36
N SER A 362 -17.64 -5.26 -19.47
CA SER A 362 -16.56 -5.92 -18.72
C SER A 362 -17.04 -6.39 -17.33
N GLY A 363 -16.21 -7.17 -16.64
CA GLY A 363 -16.35 -7.35 -15.19
C GLY A 363 -15.96 -6.06 -14.47
N TYR A 364 -16.57 -5.80 -13.32
CA TYR A 364 -16.14 -4.70 -12.45
C TYR A 364 -16.26 -5.04 -10.97
N VAL A 365 -15.48 -4.30 -10.18
CA VAL A 365 -15.72 -4.11 -8.75
C VAL A 365 -15.82 -2.60 -8.46
N LYS A 366 -16.92 -2.19 -7.80
CA LYS A 366 -17.20 -0.79 -7.42
C LYS A 366 -17.42 -0.66 -5.91
N ARG A 367 -17.51 0.58 -5.40
CA ARG A 367 -17.65 0.89 -3.95
C ARG A 367 -16.67 0.07 -3.09
N MET A 368 -15.44 -0.03 -3.56
CA MET A 368 -14.37 -0.75 -2.88
C MET A 368 -14.04 0.00 -1.60
N ARG A 369 -14.07 -0.69 -0.46
CA ARG A 369 -13.71 -0.10 0.83
C ARG A 369 -12.84 -1.06 1.63
N VAL A 370 -11.90 -0.51 2.38
CA VAL A 370 -11.16 -1.21 3.43
C VAL A 370 -11.59 -0.66 4.78
N ARG A 371 -11.44 -1.49 5.80
CA ARG A 371 -11.53 -1.10 7.20
C ARG A 371 -10.18 -1.37 7.83
N GLN A 372 -9.65 -0.39 8.56
CA GLN A 372 -8.39 -0.49 9.28
C GLN A 372 -8.68 -0.45 10.79
N THR A 373 -7.75 0.06 11.61
CA THR A 373 -7.89 0.16 13.08
C THR A 373 -9.01 1.12 13.51
N ILE A 374 -9.36 2.10 12.67
CA ILE A 374 -10.54 2.97 12.85
C ILE A 374 -11.77 2.27 12.25
N LEU A 375 -12.93 2.40 12.90
CA LEU A 375 -14.14 1.63 12.56
C LEU A 375 -14.73 1.97 11.18
N ASP A 376 -14.27 3.03 10.51
CA ASP A 376 -14.84 3.55 9.27
C ASP A 376 -14.44 2.75 8.02
N LEU A 377 -15.40 2.58 7.11
CA LEU A 377 -15.16 2.05 5.77
C LEU A 377 -14.72 3.18 4.84
N ARG A 378 -13.47 3.11 4.37
CA ARG A 378 -12.88 4.09 3.44
C ARG A 378 -12.29 3.44 2.21
N PHE A 379 -12.13 4.21 1.14
CA PHE A 379 -11.31 3.74 0.02
C PHE A 379 -9.85 3.67 0.49
N PRO A 380 -9.08 2.63 0.12
CA PRO A 380 -7.65 2.53 0.49
C PRO A 380 -6.83 3.72 -0.02
N GLU A 381 -5.79 4.11 0.71
CA GLU A 381 -4.96 5.27 0.39
C GLU A 381 -4.20 5.09 -0.92
N TRP A 382 -3.72 3.87 -1.17
CA TRP A 382 -3.06 3.49 -2.42
C TRP A 382 -3.58 2.14 -2.90
N VAL A 383 -3.58 1.97 -4.22
CA VAL A 383 -3.99 0.74 -4.90
C VAL A 383 -3.11 0.51 -6.12
N ASP A 384 -2.81 -0.76 -6.39
CA ASP A 384 -2.10 -1.19 -7.58
C ASP A 384 -2.96 -2.13 -8.41
N THR A 385 -2.78 -2.05 -9.74
CA THR A 385 -3.45 -2.95 -10.69
C THR A 385 -2.47 -4.03 -11.11
N TYR A 386 -2.87 -5.30 -11.01
CA TYR A 386 -2.02 -6.45 -11.32
C TYR A 386 -2.69 -7.41 -12.30
N THR A 387 -1.94 -7.84 -13.32
CA THR A 387 -2.31 -8.90 -14.25
C THR A 387 -1.08 -9.76 -14.57
N ASP A 388 -1.22 -11.08 -14.58
CA ASP A 388 -0.13 -12.00 -14.96
C ASP A 388 -0.06 -12.23 -16.47
N GLU A 389 -1.22 -12.42 -17.10
CA GLU A 389 -1.35 -12.63 -18.54
C GLU A 389 -2.12 -11.47 -19.18
N TYR A 390 -1.60 -10.24 -19.09
CA TYR A 390 -2.24 -9.00 -19.59
C TYR A 390 -2.75 -9.07 -21.04
N LYS A 391 -2.21 -9.97 -21.86
CA LYS A 391 -2.66 -10.21 -23.25
C LYS A 391 -3.93 -11.06 -23.34
N CYS A 392 -4.23 -11.86 -22.33
CA CYS A 392 -5.36 -12.79 -22.28
C CYS A 392 -6.43 -12.29 -21.28
N TYR A 393 -6.00 -11.75 -20.14
CA TYR A 393 -6.83 -11.15 -19.10
C TYR A 393 -6.22 -9.81 -18.70
N ASP A 394 -7.00 -8.73 -18.77
CA ASP A 394 -6.50 -7.38 -18.51
C ASP A 394 -7.33 -6.71 -17.41
N ALA A 395 -6.78 -5.65 -16.84
CA ALA A 395 -7.38 -4.88 -15.76
C ALA A 395 -7.21 -3.38 -16.00
N PHE A 396 -8.22 -2.61 -15.60
CA PHE A 396 -8.22 -1.17 -15.73
C PHE A 396 -8.80 -0.52 -14.48
N TYR A 397 -8.01 0.34 -13.86
CA TYR A 397 -8.42 1.14 -12.72
C TYR A 397 -8.76 2.57 -13.15
N LEU A 398 -9.93 3.04 -12.73
CA LEU A 398 -10.41 4.40 -12.96
C LEU A 398 -10.56 5.12 -11.62
N GLY A 399 -9.52 5.83 -11.21
CA GLY A 399 -9.52 6.67 -10.00
C GLY A 399 -9.81 8.14 -10.29
N ASP A 400 -9.34 8.66 -11.43
CA ASP A 400 -9.47 10.08 -11.77
C ASP A 400 -10.81 10.38 -12.45
N TYR A 401 -11.35 11.58 -12.21
CA TYR A 401 -12.57 12.11 -12.86
C TYR A 401 -13.87 11.34 -12.57
N VAL A 402 -13.91 10.49 -11.53
CA VAL A 402 -15.11 9.80 -11.03
C VAL A 402 -15.35 10.12 -9.56
N GLU A 403 -16.62 10.07 -9.12
CA GLU A 403 -17.00 10.35 -7.72
C GLU A 403 -16.53 9.26 -6.74
N ASP A 404 -16.53 8.01 -7.18
CA ASP A 404 -16.04 6.85 -6.42
C ASP A 404 -15.19 5.98 -7.38
N PRO A 405 -13.96 5.58 -7.01
CA PRO A 405 -13.09 4.82 -7.91
C PRO A 405 -13.71 3.49 -8.36
N GLU A 406 -13.43 3.13 -9.60
CA GLU A 406 -14.01 1.96 -10.25
C GLU A 406 -12.90 1.05 -10.78
N PHE A 407 -13.06 -0.26 -10.60
CA PHE A 407 -12.13 -1.26 -11.10
C PHE A 407 -12.80 -2.16 -12.13
N TYR A 408 -12.20 -2.30 -13.31
CA TYR A 408 -12.68 -3.13 -14.41
C TYR A 408 -11.68 -4.22 -14.75
N TYR A 409 -12.16 -5.42 -15.07
CA TYR A 409 -11.29 -6.55 -15.41
C TYR A 409 -12.02 -7.58 -16.31
N GLY A 410 -11.25 -8.38 -17.05
CA GLY A 410 -11.80 -9.51 -17.83
C GLY A 410 -10.97 -9.94 -19.05
N GLY A 411 -11.59 -10.76 -19.91
CA GLY A 411 -11.01 -11.48 -21.07
C GLY A 411 -11.10 -13.00 -20.85
N LEU A 412 -10.99 -13.95 -21.78
CA LEU A 412 -11.51 -14.02 -23.14
C LEU A 412 -12.71 -15.00 -23.19
N VAL A 413 -13.67 -14.75 -24.10
CA VAL A 413 -14.04 -15.71 -25.18
C VAL A 413 -14.41 -14.94 -26.46
N ILE A 414 -13.70 -15.19 -27.55
CA ILE A 414 -14.07 -14.70 -28.90
C ILE A 414 -14.87 -15.78 -29.64
N ARG A 415 -16.18 -15.58 -29.81
CA ARG A 415 -16.96 -16.08 -30.96
C ARG A 415 -18.10 -15.14 -31.32
N GLN A 416 -17.87 -14.27 -32.31
CA GLN A 416 -18.89 -13.84 -33.26
C GLN A 416 -18.29 -13.73 -34.66
N ALA A 417 -18.48 -14.77 -35.46
CA ALA A 417 -18.73 -14.68 -36.90
C ALA A 417 -19.31 -16.02 -37.37
N ASN A 418 -20.59 -16.27 -37.07
CA ASN A 418 -21.35 -17.22 -37.89
C ASN A 418 -21.90 -16.45 -39.11
N ASP A 419 -21.75 -17.10 -40.27
CA ASP A 419 -22.27 -16.77 -41.60
C ASP A 419 -21.53 -15.70 -42.43
N MET A 420 -20.31 -16.03 -42.86
CA MET A 420 -19.98 -16.24 -44.29
C MET A 420 -18.47 -16.52 -44.44
N VAL A 421 -18.15 -17.53 -45.25
CA VAL A 421 -16.80 -17.99 -45.65
C VAL A 421 -16.09 -18.91 -44.65
N GLY A 422 -16.17 -20.21 -44.93
CA GLY A 422 -15.39 -21.23 -44.24
C GLY A 422 -13.89 -21.04 -44.41
N LYS A 423 -13.21 -20.64 -43.34
CA LYS A 423 -11.81 -20.95 -43.06
C LYS A 423 -11.66 -21.15 -41.55
N SER A 424 -11.06 -22.28 -41.19
CA SER A 424 -10.58 -22.62 -39.85
C SER A 424 -9.76 -21.47 -39.26
N MET A 425 -10.30 -20.76 -38.26
CA MET A 425 -9.58 -19.75 -37.47
C MET A 425 -9.11 -20.38 -36.16
N ASP A 426 -7.81 -20.28 -35.93
CA ASP A 426 -7.03 -20.99 -34.92
C ASP A 426 -7.19 -20.37 -33.51
N LYS A 427 -6.93 -21.17 -32.48
CA LYS A 427 -7.04 -20.86 -31.04
C LYS A 427 -5.89 -19.97 -30.55
N SER A 428 -5.64 -18.83 -31.19
CA SER A 428 -4.48 -17.95 -30.96
C SER A 428 -4.84 -16.57 -30.38
N GLY A 429 -5.78 -16.52 -29.44
CA GLY A 429 -6.25 -15.26 -28.83
C GLY A 429 -5.20 -14.45 -28.03
N CYS A 430 -4.02 -15.02 -27.77
CA CYS A 430 -2.93 -14.34 -27.04
C CYS A 430 -1.71 -14.00 -27.94
N ASP A 431 -1.81 -14.14 -29.27
CA ASP A 431 -0.76 -13.78 -30.24
C ASP A 431 -0.85 -12.29 -30.67
N PRO A 432 0.22 -11.47 -30.47
CA PRO A 432 0.24 -10.05 -30.85
C PRO A 432 -0.08 -9.76 -32.31
N ALA A 433 0.18 -10.68 -33.25
CA ALA A 433 -0.01 -10.44 -34.68
C ALA A 433 -1.50 -10.36 -35.10
N LEU A 434 -2.38 -11.10 -34.41
CA LEU A 434 -3.82 -11.12 -34.71
C LEU A 434 -4.57 -9.85 -34.22
N ARG A 435 -4.04 -9.18 -33.19
CA ARG A 435 -4.61 -7.97 -32.57
C ARG A 435 -4.69 -6.80 -33.55
N GLN A 436 -3.69 -6.67 -34.42
CA GLN A 436 -3.65 -5.59 -35.40
C GLN A 436 -4.66 -5.83 -36.54
N GLU A 437 -4.86 -7.07 -36.98
CA GLU A 437 -5.85 -7.39 -38.02
C GLU A 437 -7.30 -7.24 -37.53
N LEU A 438 -7.63 -7.71 -36.33
CA LEU A 438 -9.00 -7.64 -35.79
C LEU A 438 -9.46 -6.22 -35.47
N THR A 439 -8.57 -5.36 -34.95
CA THR A 439 -8.88 -3.94 -34.67
C THR A 439 -9.14 -3.17 -35.97
N THR A 440 -8.45 -3.56 -37.05
CA THR A 440 -8.62 -2.96 -38.38
C THR A 440 -9.92 -3.43 -39.07
N LEU A 441 -10.32 -4.69 -38.84
CA LEU A 441 -11.58 -5.25 -39.34
C LEU A 441 -12.82 -4.73 -38.59
N ALA A 442 -12.75 -4.54 -37.27
CA ALA A 442 -13.84 -3.96 -36.49
C ALA A 442 -14.14 -2.52 -36.92
N ASN A 443 -13.11 -1.69 -37.11
CA ASN A 443 -13.25 -0.30 -37.55
C ASN A 443 -13.75 -0.15 -38.99
N SER A 444 -13.55 -1.14 -39.86
CA SER A 444 -14.09 -1.13 -41.22
C SER A 444 -15.56 -1.57 -41.31
N SER A 445 -16.05 -2.35 -40.33
CA SER A 445 -17.44 -2.83 -40.28
C SER A 445 -18.46 -1.81 -39.76
N VAL A 446 -18.02 -0.84 -38.94
CA VAL A 446 -18.87 0.28 -38.47
C VAL A 446 -19.08 1.33 -39.56
N GLY A 447 -18.13 1.45 -40.50
CA GLY A 447 -18.22 2.37 -41.65
C GLY A 447 -19.28 2.01 -42.70
N LEU A 448 -19.78 0.75 -42.72
CA LEU A 448 -20.73 0.30 -43.75
C LEU A 448 -22.22 0.37 -43.35
N LYS A 449 -22.56 0.61 -42.08
CA LYS A 449 -23.97 0.76 -41.65
C LYS A 449 -24.47 2.21 -41.60
N ALA A 450 -23.60 3.20 -41.81
CA ALA A 450 -23.97 4.62 -41.86
C ALA A 450 -24.22 5.16 -43.29
N SER A 451 -24.18 4.32 -44.33
CA SER A 451 -24.25 4.76 -45.75
C SER A 451 -25.55 4.40 -46.49
N LEU A 452 -26.65 4.09 -45.80
CA LEU A 452 -27.89 3.61 -46.46
C LEU A 452 -29.20 4.25 -45.96
N SER A 453 -29.18 5.46 -45.37
CA SER A 453 -30.41 6.15 -44.94
C SER A 453 -30.58 7.62 -45.40
N SER A 454 -29.86 8.09 -46.43
CA SER A 454 -30.03 9.48 -46.93
C SER A 454 -30.26 9.58 -48.43
N PHE A 455 -31.03 8.65 -49.00
CA PHE A 455 -31.71 8.86 -50.28
C PHE A 455 -33.22 8.90 -50.01
N VAL A 456 -33.91 9.91 -50.54
CA VAL A 456 -35.35 10.25 -50.39
C VAL A 456 -35.67 11.18 -49.21
N LEU A 457 -35.56 12.51 -49.39
CA LEU A 457 -36.72 13.34 -49.79
C LEU A 457 -36.25 14.80 -49.97
N SER A 458 -36.17 15.19 -51.24
CA SER A 458 -36.09 16.57 -51.69
C SER A 458 -37.52 17.13 -51.73
N LEU A 459 -37.80 18.26 -51.08
CA LEU A 459 -38.38 19.47 -51.68
C LEU A 459 -38.94 20.45 -50.62
N LYS A 460 -38.38 21.66 -50.71
CA LYS A 460 -38.99 23.00 -50.63
C LYS A 460 -39.28 23.68 -49.28
N LEU A 461 -38.39 24.66 -49.04
CA LEU A 461 -38.62 26.11 -48.82
C LEU A 461 -39.46 26.54 -47.59
N SER A 462 -39.08 27.53 -46.77
CA SER A 462 -38.16 28.64 -47.01
C SER A 462 -37.64 29.31 -45.72
N LEU A 463 -36.61 30.14 -45.92
CA LEU A 463 -36.23 31.37 -45.21
C LEU A 463 -35.12 31.34 -44.12
N HIS A 464 -33.90 31.66 -44.62
CA HIS A 464 -32.95 32.66 -44.11
C HIS A 464 -32.47 32.60 -42.64
N CYS A 465 -31.26 32.10 -42.40
CA CYS A 465 -30.03 32.91 -42.34
C CYS A 465 -28.84 32.13 -41.72
N PHE A 466 -27.83 31.93 -42.57
CA PHE A 466 -26.39 32.19 -42.34
C PHE A 466 -25.57 31.42 -41.26
N VAL A 467 -24.69 30.57 -41.81
CA VAL A 467 -23.29 30.22 -41.46
C VAL A 467 -22.98 28.96 -40.64
N LEU A 468 -22.69 27.89 -41.40
CA LEU A 468 -21.67 26.85 -41.19
C LEU A 468 -20.72 26.97 -42.41
N ALA A 469 -19.38 26.87 -42.35
CA ALA A 469 -18.51 25.68 -42.30
C ALA A 469 -17.19 26.12 -43.02
N PHE A 470 -15.96 25.79 -42.59
CA PHE A 470 -15.19 24.53 -42.68
C PHE A 470 -14.70 24.11 -44.09
N TYR A 471 -13.41 23.70 -44.14
CA TYR A 471 -12.66 22.92 -45.16
C TYR A 471 -12.29 23.64 -46.49
N MET A 472 -11.18 23.34 -47.18
CA MET A 472 -10.60 22.04 -47.57
C MET A 472 -9.08 22.14 -47.85
N MET A 473 -8.29 21.10 -47.50
CA MET A 473 -7.70 20.05 -48.38
C MET A 473 -6.26 20.30 -48.89
N ASP A 474 -5.42 19.31 -48.55
CA ASP A 474 -4.13 18.86 -49.12
C ASP A 474 -4.23 18.67 -50.66
N PRO A 475 -3.14 18.82 -51.46
CA PRO A 475 -2.28 17.66 -51.73
C PRO A 475 -0.76 17.96 -51.91
N ARG A 476 0.05 17.18 -51.18
CA ARG A 476 1.39 16.60 -51.45
C ARG A 476 2.05 16.84 -52.84
N VAL A 477 3.37 17.08 -52.84
CA VAL A 477 4.46 16.24 -53.44
C VAL A 477 5.74 17.04 -53.85
N LEU A 478 6.90 16.59 -53.33
CA LEU A 478 8.31 16.65 -53.81
C LEU A 478 9.01 17.99 -54.20
N PHE A 479 10.13 18.33 -53.52
CA PHE A 479 11.53 18.21 -54.02
C PHE A 479 12.56 18.91 -53.08
N HIS A 480 13.42 18.11 -52.43
CA HIS A 480 14.90 18.17 -52.43
C HIS A 480 15.71 19.47 -52.14
N ARG A 481 16.63 19.35 -51.15
CA ARG A 481 18.01 19.94 -51.03
C ARG A 481 18.13 21.49 -50.98
N LEU A 482 19.04 22.16 -50.26
CA LEU A 482 20.30 21.88 -49.53
C LEU A 482 20.64 23.14 -48.69
N GLU A 483 21.39 22.90 -47.62
CA GLU A 483 22.52 23.72 -47.12
C GLU A 483 22.34 25.06 -46.40
N LYS A 484 22.80 25.03 -45.13
CA LYS A 484 23.84 25.90 -44.54
C LYS A 484 23.60 27.42 -44.55
N ASN A 485 23.49 28.01 -43.36
CA ASN A 485 24.66 28.61 -42.70
C ASN A 485 24.32 29.27 -41.35
N ILE A 486 25.09 28.79 -40.38
CA ILE A 486 25.60 29.37 -39.13
C ILE A 486 26.03 30.86 -39.26
N PHE A 487 26.22 31.72 -38.25
CA PHE A 487 26.66 31.58 -36.86
C PHE A 487 26.64 32.98 -36.13
N ILE A 488 26.66 32.95 -34.79
CA ILE A 488 27.47 33.77 -33.83
C ILE A 488 27.25 35.30 -33.75
N LEU A 489 26.96 35.80 -32.53
CA LEU A 489 27.88 36.70 -31.80
C LEU A 489 27.51 36.79 -30.31
N ILE A 490 28.33 36.20 -29.42
CA ILE A 490 29.40 36.80 -28.60
C ILE A 490 28.87 37.58 -27.39
N VAL A 491 29.04 36.96 -26.23
CA VAL A 491 29.10 37.63 -24.93
C VAL A 491 30.55 38.04 -24.71
N SER A 492 30.78 39.31 -24.41
CA SER A 492 32.02 39.76 -23.77
C SER A 492 31.68 40.65 -22.58
N SER A 493 32.42 40.44 -21.51
CA SER A 493 32.18 40.92 -20.16
C SER A 493 32.83 42.28 -19.89
N TRP A 494 32.16 43.13 -19.10
CA TRP A 494 32.66 43.97 -17.99
C TRP A 494 31.96 45.33 -17.94
N GLY A 495 31.55 45.73 -16.73
CA GLY A 495 31.04 47.07 -16.41
C GLY A 495 29.52 47.20 -16.53
N GLY A 496 28.88 47.61 -15.44
CA GLY A 496 27.43 47.62 -15.29
C GLY A 496 26.68 48.55 -16.24
N GLY A 497 25.38 48.24 -16.42
CA GLY A 497 24.38 49.12 -17.04
C GLY A 497 23.61 48.48 -18.19
N ALA A 498 22.35 48.12 -17.93
CA ALA A 498 21.20 47.92 -18.83
C ALA A 498 21.40 47.39 -20.28
N PHE A 499 20.68 46.31 -20.62
CA PHE A 499 20.54 45.79 -21.99
C PHE A 499 19.40 46.47 -22.77
N HIS A 500 19.63 46.76 -24.05
CA HIS A 500 18.60 47.07 -25.05
C HIS A 500 18.40 45.86 -25.97
N VAL A 501 17.15 45.42 -26.16
CA VAL A 501 16.78 44.43 -27.20
C VAL A 501 15.73 45.06 -28.11
N ILE A 502 15.96 45.04 -29.42
CA ILE A 502 15.01 45.48 -30.44
C ILE A 502 14.47 44.21 -31.13
N LYS A 503 13.14 44.04 -31.16
CA LYS A 503 12.47 43.06 -32.03
C LYS A 503 11.23 43.67 -32.66
N GLN A 504 11.10 43.50 -33.97
CA GLN A 504 10.02 44.05 -34.79
C GLN A 504 9.01 42.93 -35.12
N TYR A 505 7.72 43.17 -34.86
CA TYR A 505 6.62 42.36 -35.38
C TYR A 505 5.48 43.31 -35.78
N GLY A 506 5.10 43.30 -37.06
CA GLY A 506 3.83 43.89 -37.52
C GLY A 506 3.64 45.41 -37.34
N GLY A 507 4.69 46.23 -37.51
CA GLY A 507 4.51 47.68 -37.74
C GLY A 507 4.12 48.55 -36.53
N LYS A 508 4.34 48.09 -35.28
CA LYS A 508 4.30 48.95 -34.09
C LYS A 508 5.58 48.78 -33.26
N GLU A 509 6.19 49.89 -32.83
CA GLU A 509 7.26 49.90 -31.83
C GLU A 509 6.67 49.74 -30.42
N ILE A 510 7.28 48.88 -29.59
CA ILE A 510 6.98 48.75 -28.17
C ILE A 510 8.26 49.06 -27.38
N HIS A 511 8.23 50.12 -26.57
CA HIS A 511 9.29 50.47 -25.62
C HIS A 511 8.96 49.91 -24.23
N LEU A 512 9.78 49.01 -23.69
CA LEU A 512 9.71 48.61 -22.28
C LEU A 512 10.84 49.29 -21.50
N ARG A 513 10.47 50.14 -20.54
CA ARG A 513 11.38 50.85 -19.63
C ARG A 513 11.35 50.16 -18.27
N PHE A 514 12.45 49.53 -17.85
CA PHE A 514 12.61 49.12 -16.45
C PHE A 514 13.21 50.27 -15.64
N MET A 515 12.51 50.68 -14.59
CA MET A 515 12.91 51.78 -13.71
C MET A 515 13.38 51.17 -12.39
N PHE A 516 14.69 51.21 -12.13
CA PHE A 516 15.25 51.03 -10.78
C PHE A 516 15.22 52.38 -10.07
N PRO A 517 14.72 52.50 -8.82
CA PRO A 517 14.92 53.69 -8.04
C PRO A 517 16.23 53.55 -7.28
N PHE A 518 17.24 54.34 -7.61
CA PHE A 518 18.13 55.01 -6.65
C PHE A 518 19.11 55.88 -7.45
N ASP A 519 19.07 57.20 -7.26
CA ASP A 519 20.31 57.96 -7.13
C ASP A 519 20.15 59.22 -6.27
N CYS A 520 21.25 59.56 -5.61
CA CYS A 520 21.37 60.52 -4.52
C CYS A 520 21.47 61.99 -4.95
N ARG A 521 21.13 62.86 -3.97
CA ARG A 521 21.85 64.09 -3.54
C ARG A 521 21.17 65.45 -3.86
N GLU A 522 20.62 66.10 -2.82
CA GLU A 522 21.13 67.39 -2.29
C GLU A 522 20.46 67.81 -0.94
N SER A 523 21.31 67.86 0.10
CA SER A 523 21.47 68.85 1.18
C SER A 523 20.28 69.50 1.92
N CYS A 524 20.11 69.15 3.21
CA CYS A 524 20.33 70.01 4.41
C CYS A 524 19.43 69.63 5.59
N GLY A 525 20.01 69.38 6.77
CA GLY A 525 19.26 69.39 8.05
C GLY A 525 19.84 68.47 9.13
N LEU A 526 20.63 69.05 10.04
CA LEU A 526 21.25 68.41 11.20
C LEU A 526 20.24 67.93 12.25
N THR A 527 20.41 66.70 12.78
CA THR A 527 20.47 66.33 14.23
C THR A 527 20.63 64.80 14.40
N PRO A 528 21.29 64.30 15.47
CA PRO A 528 21.58 62.88 15.62
C PRO A 528 20.38 62.16 16.26
N GLY A 529 19.60 61.45 15.44
CA GLY A 529 18.52 60.57 15.86
C GLY A 529 18.97 59.12 15.88
N VAL A 530 19.18 58.61 17.08
CA VAL A 530 19.22 57.21 17.52
C VAL A 530 18.85 56.16 16.46
N VAL A 531 19.80 55.26 16.19
CA VAL A 531 19.56 53.96 15.53
C VAL A 531 18.34 53.31 16.17
N GLY A 532 17.29 53.10 15.40
CA GLY A 532 16.13 52.32 15.80
C GLY A 532 16.55 50.88 16.06
N VAL A 533 17.01 50.61 17.27
CA VAL A 533 16.91 49.30 17.88
C VAL A 533 15.42 49.10 18.09
N ASP A 534 14.83 48.13 17.40
CA ASP A 534 13.48 47.67 17.74
C ASP A 534 13.48 47.34 19.23
N SER A 535 12.92 48.23 20.04
CA SER A 535 12.80 48.02 21.47
C SER A 535 11.80 46.89 21.66
N ILE A 536 12.30 45.67 21.88
CA ILE A 536 11.50 44.56 22.39
C ILE A 536 10.71 45.12 23.58
N SER A 537 9.38 45.12 23.50
CA SER A 537 8.56 45.70 24.57
C SER A 537 8.91 45.02 25.90
N GLY A 538 8.94 45.78 27.00
CA GLY A 538 9.28 45.22 28.32
C GLY A 538 8.42 44.01 28.70
N HIS A 539 7.20 43.92 28.18
CA HIS A 539 6.32 42.76 28.32
C HIS A 539 6.83 41.50 27.60
N LYS A 540 7.34 41.61 26.36
CA LYS A 540 7.96 40.49 25.64
C LYS A 540 9.24 40.00 26.33
N LEU A 541 10.02 40.92 26.90
CA LEU A 541 11.24 40.58 27.63
C LEU A 541 10.93 39.80 28.92
N LEU A 542 9.92 40.22 29.66
CA LEU A 542 9.45 39.56 30.88
C LEU A 542 8.89 38.15 30.58
N GLU A 543 8.18 37.97 29.47
CA GLU A 543 7.67 36.67 29.03
C GLU A 543 8.81 35.69 28.68
N VAL A 544 9.84 36.18 28.00
CA VAL A 544 11.05 35.40 27.69
C VAL A 544 11.80 35.00 28.96
N GLU A 545 11.95 35.92 29.92
CA GLU A 545 12.59 35.64 31.20
C GLU A 545 11.82 34.60 32.01
N ARG A 546 10.49 34.72 32.09
CA ARG A 546 9.65 33.71 32.74
C ARG A 546 9.76 32.32 32.08
N LYS A 547 9.92 32.28 30.75
CA LYS A 547 10.08 31.03 29.99
C LYS A 547 11.48 30.43 30.19
N LEU A 548 12.54 31.25 30.28
CA LEU A 548 13.89 30.81 30.65
C LEU A 548 13.91 30.17 32.03
N ASP A 549 13.30 30.82 33.03
CA ASP A 549 13.24 30.30 34.40
C ASP A 549 12.49 28.96 34.48
N HIS A 550 11.51 28.75 33.60
CA HIS A 550 10.77 27.50 33.55
C HIS A 550 11.57 26.35 32.91
N LEU A 551 12.27 26.64 31.81
CA LEU A 551 13.02 25.66 31.01
C LEU A 551 14.37 25.29 31.63
N ASN A 552 15.10 26.28 32.17
CA ASN A 552 16.38 26.06 32.81
C ASN A 552 16.16 25.68 34.27
N LYS A 553 16.26 24.39 34.56
CA LYS A 553 16.17 23.85 35.92
C LYS A 553 17.42 24.19 36.74
N HIS A 554 17.30 24.12 38.06
CA HIS A 554 18.42 24.40 38.97
C HIS A 554 19.60 23.44 38.70
N ALA A 555 20.74 24.01 38.31
CA ALA A 555 21.97 23.27 38.04
C ALA A 555 22.74 22.99 39.34
N VAL A 556 23.07 21.71 39.59
CA VAL A 556 24.01 21.30 40.65
C VAL A 556 25.44 21.68 40.26
N LYS A 557 25.75 21.59 38.96
CA LYS A 557 27.05 21.92 38.36
C LYS A 557 26.81 22.36 36.91
N SER A 558 27.55 23.36 36.45
CA SER A 558 27.57 23.76 35.03
C SER A 558 28.93 23.43 34.42
N ILE A 559 28.93 22.94 33.18
CA ILE A 559 30.12 22.62 32.40
C ILE A 559 30.11 23.52 31.16
N HIS A 560 31.19 24.27 30.96
CA HIS A 560 31.38 25.08 29.76
C HIS A 560 32.09 24.24 28.71
N SER A 561 31.45 24.07 27.56
CA SER A 561 31.99 23.34 26.43
C SER A 561 32.76 24.28 25.49
N GLU A 562 33.67 23.72 24.69
CA GLU A 562 34.57 24.47 23.79
C GLU A 562 33.82 25.23 22.68
N ASP A 563 32.63 24.76 22.30
CA ASP A 563 31.71 25.38 21.34
C ASP A 563 30.87 26.52 21.95
N GLY A 564 31.02 26.82 23.24
CA GLY A 564 30.27 27.87 23.94
C GLY A 564 28.96 27.40 24.57
N ASP A 565 28.61 26.13 24.42
CA ASP A 565 27.47 25.53 25.14
C ASP A 565 27.75 25.47 26.65
N ILE A 566 26.69 25.61 27.44
CA ILE A 566 26.71 25.35 28.87
C ILE A 566 25.83 24.14 29.13
N ILE A 567 26.42 23.08 29.69
CA ILE A 567 25.71 21.87 30.11
C ILE A 567 25.48 21.93 31.62
N ASP A 568 24.22 21.97 32.01
CA ASP A 568 23.79 21.96 33.40
C ASP A 568 23.51 20.53 33.86
N CYS A 569 24.21 20.10 34.89
CA CYS A 569 23.93 18.87 35.60
C CYS A 569 22.76 19.12 36.55
N VAL A 570 21.58 18.66 36.17
CA VAL A 570 20.34 18.86 36.91
C VAL A 570 20.01 17.59 37.69
N ASP A 571 19.56 17.71 38.93
CA ASP A 571 19.06 16.57 39.70
C ASP A 571 17.99 15.81 38.91
N ILE A 572 18.11 14.47 38.85
CA ILE A 572 17.25 13.64 38.01
C ILE A 572 15.75 13.80 38.32
N TYR A 573 15.39 14.14 39.56
CA TYR A 573 13.99 14.35 39.97
C TYR A 573 13.46 15.75 39.63
N ASN A 574 14.34 16.68 39.23
CA ASN A 574 13.98 18.05 38.86
C ASN A 574 13.95 18.27 37.33
N GLN A 575 14.08 17.20 36.54
CA GLN A 575 14.13 17.29 35.09
C GLN A 575 12.80 17.78 34.46
N PRO A 576 12.84 18.38 33.25
CA PRO A 576 11.64 18.93 32.59
C PRO A 576 10.51 17.92 32.38
N ALA A 577 10.79 16.63 32.26
CA ALA A 577 9.79 15.57 32.03
C ALA A 577 8.58 15.67 32.97
N PHE A 578 8.80 16.01 34.25
CA PHE A 578 7.76 16.02 35.28
C PHE A 578 6.88 17.27 35.29
N ASP A 579 7.15 18.26 34.44
CA ASP A 579 6.21 19.35 34.18
C ASP A 579 4.98 18.85 33.39
N HIS A 580 5.11 17.71 32.69
CA HIS A 580 4.00 17.10 31.96
C HIS A 580 2.92 16.61 32.94
N PRO A 581 1.63 16.96 32.75
CA PRO A 581 0.56 16.59 33.68
C PRO A 581 0.47 15.08 33.96
N ALA A 582 0.68 14.24 32.94
CA ALA A 582 0.65 12.79 33.07
C ALA A 582 1.86 12.22 33.85
N LEU A 583 2.97 12.97 33.95
CA LEU A 583 4.23 12.46 34.51
C LEU A 583 4.58 13.02 35.89
N ARG A 584 3.75 13.87 36.49
CA ARG A 584 4.06 14.54 37.78
C ARG A 584 4.43 13.58 38.92
N ASN A 585 3.81 12.40 38.94
CA ASN A 585 4.05 11.36 39.94
C ASN A 585 4.69 10.10 39.30
N HIS A 586 5.35 10.27 38.15
CA HIS A 586 5.95 9.17 37.41
C HIS A 586 7.11 8.56 38.21
N THR A 587 7.13 7.23 38.34
CA THR A 587 8.26 6.52 38.95
C THR A 587 9.35 6.31 37.91
N ILE A 588 10.54 6.86 38.15
CA ILE A 588 11.66 6.79 37.20
C ILE A 588 12.13 5.35 37.05
N GLN A 589 12.12 4.86 35.82
CA GLN A 589 12.75 3.61 35.45
C GLN A 589 14.24 3.87 35.18
N MET A 590 15.11 3.61 36.17
CA MET A 590 16.55 3.91 36.04
C MET A 590 17.27 3.10 34.95
N THR A 591 16.85 1.86 34.73
CA THR A 591 17.42 0.97 33.72
C THR A 591 16.33 0.16 33.01
N PRO A 592 16.50 -0.18 31.73
CA PRO A 592 15.58 -1.07 31.03
C PRO A 592 15.58 -2.45 31.68
N SER A 593 14.45 -3.17 31.61
CA SER A 593 14.27 -4.48 32.26
C SER A 593 15.17 -5.57 31.67
N TYR A 594 15.59 -5.38 30.44
CA TYR A 594 16.64 -6.14 29.78
C TYR A 594 17.49 -5.15 28.99
N HIS A 595 18.77 -5.44 28.84
CA HIS A 595 19.65 -4.62 28.02
C HIS A 595 19.77 -5.26 26.64
N PRO A 596 18.99 -4.82 25.63
CA PRO A 596 19.17 -5.35 24.29
C PRO A 596 20.59 -5.03 23.82
N THR A 597 21.21 -6.01 23.16
CA THR A 597 22.56 -5.87 22.62
C THR A 597 22.41 -5.26 21.24
N MET A 598 22.88 -4.02 21.05
CA MET A 598 23.02 -3.47 19.70
C MET A 598 24.04 -4.28 18.89
N GLU A 599 23.77 -4.41 17.60
CA GLU A 599 24.73 -5.00 16.66
C GLU A 599 25.87 -4.00 16.45
N ARG A 600 27.05 -4.27 17.03
CA ARG A 600 28.21 -3.37 17.01
C ARG A 600 29.18 -3.72 15.88
N THR A 601 29.84 -2.70 15.32
CA THR A 601 31.07 -2.86 14.54
C THR A 601 32.15 -3.53 15.39
N SER A 602 32.67 -4.67 14.94
CA SER A 602 33.76 -5.40 15.59
C SER A 602 34.99 -4.51 15.75
N THR A 603 35.20 -3.97 16.95
CA THR A 603 36.35 -3.14 17.33
C THR A 603 37.50 -3.95 17.95
N THR A 604 37.49 -5.27 17.81
CA THR A 604 38.62 -6.12 18.23
C THR A 604 39.56 -6.38 17.07
N MET A 605 40.72 -5.71 17.12
CA MET A 605 41.87 -6.00 16.26
C MET A 605 42.15 -7.51 16.19
N LYS A 606 42.03 -8.08 14.98
CA LYS A 606 43.01 -9.05 14.48
C LYS A 606 43.41 -8.62 13.08
N ALA A 607 44.64 -8.12 12.97
CA ALA A 607 45.30 -7.96 11.69
C ALA A 607 45.34 -9.32 10.98
N SER A 608 44.53 -9.51 9.95
CA SER A 608 44.74 -10.56 8.96
C SER A 608 44.07 -10.20 7.64
N THR A 609 44.93 -9.97 6.64
CA THR A 609 44.74 -10.23 5.20
C THR A 609 43.59 -9.57 4.45
N LYS A 610 43.96 -8.50 3.73
CA LYS A 610 43.45 -8.03 2.42
C LYS A 610 42.22 -8.75 1.85
N GLY A 611 41.08 -8.08 1.93
CA GLY A 611 39.89 -8.25 1.09
C GLY A 611 39.22 -6.88 0.92
N LYS A 612 38.79 -6.52 -0.29
CA LYS A 612 38.28 -5.19 -0.65
C LYS A 612 36.84 -4.99 -0.17
N GLY A 613 36.53 -3.80 0.35
CA GLY A 613 35.24 -3.14 0.08
C GLY A 613 34.16 -3.10 1.17
N GLY A 614 34.49 -2.73 2.41
CA GLY A 614 33.47 -2.30 3.39
C GLY A 614 34.08 -1.36 4.42
N SER A 615 33.92 -0.03 4.26
CA SER A 615 34.51 0.92 5.21
C SER A 615 33.62 1.06 6.44
N SER A 616 34.06 0.53 7.59
CA SER A 616 33.45 0.83 8.88
C SER A 616 33.72 2.29 9.26
N LEU A 617 32.66 3.09 9.39
CA LEU A 617 32.71 4.49 9.83
C LEU A 617 33.19 4.60 11.29
N ASN A 618 33.86 5.70 11.64
CA ASN A 618 34.31 5.94 13.01
C ASN A 618 33.17 6.42 13.91
N VAL A 619 33.13 5.97 15.16
CA VAL A 619 32.09 6.38 16.13
C VAL A 619 32.44 7.75 16.72
N THR A 620 31.45 8.64 16.76
CA THR A 620 31.58 10.01 17.28
C THR A 620 31.27 10.13 18.78
N SER A 621 31.49 11.31 19.35
CA SER A 621 31.24 11.66 20.76
C SER A 621 30.57 13.03 20.88
N GLN A 622 30.27 13.50 22.10
CA GLN A 622 29.78 14.86 22.30
C GLN A 622 30.90 15.77 22.79
N LEU A 623 31.01 16.97 22.21
CA LEU A 623 32.15 17.86 22.44
C LEU A 623 32.33 18.23 23.92
N TRP A 624 31.22 18.48 24.63
CA TRP A 624 31.22 18.86 26.05
C TRP A 624 31.87 17.83 26.97
N GLN A 625 31.90 16.55 26.58
CA GLN A 625 32.48 15.46 27.37
C GLN A 625 34.00 15.64 27.58
N ARG A 626 34.65 16.46 26.75
CA ARG A 626 36.06 16.86 26.94
C ARG A 626 36.26 17.84 28.10
N SER A 627 35.23 18.62 28.40
CA SER A 627 35.25 19.67 29.41
C SER A 627 34.84 19.18 30.80
N GLY A 628 34.29 17.97 30.91
CA GLY A 628 33.99 17.31 32.18
C GLY A 628 32.86 16.30 32.10
N SER A 629 32.35 15.90 33.27
CA SER A 629 31.23 14.99 33.42
C SER A 629 30.27 15.45 34.52
N CYS A 630 29.01 14.99 34.44
CA CYS A 630 28.01 15.21 35.47
C CYS A 630 28.08 14.17 36.60
N PRO A 631 27.90 14.59 37.87
CA PRO A 631 27.92 13.68 39.01
C PRO A 631 26.77 12.67 38.96
N GLU A 632 26.91 11.56 39.69
CA GLU A 632 25.82 10.58 39.85
C GLU A 632 24.57 11.24 40.47
N GLY A 633 23.39 10.75 40.09
CA GLY A 633 22.11 11.34 40.50
C GLY A 633 21.70 12.59 39.72
N THR A 634 22.52 13.07 38.78
CA THR A 634 22.20 14.20 37.90
C THR A 634 22.19 13.80 36.43
N ILE A 635 21.49 14.57 35.60
CA ILE A 635 21.46 14.44 34.14
C ILE A 635 21.97 15.73 33.48
N PRO A 636 22.76 15.65 32.39
CA PRO A 636 23.20 16.82 31.65
C PRO A 636 22.06 17.36 30.76
N ILE A 637 21.78 18.65 30.89
CA ILE A 637 20.81 19.39 30.08
C ILE A 637 21.52 20.60 29.47
N ARG A 638 21.40 20.80 28.16
CA ARG A 638 21.92 22.02 27.53
C ARG A 638 21.12 23.22 28.00
N ARG A 639 21.80 24.22 28.57
CA ARG A 639 21.17 25.47 29.00
C ARG A 639 20.64 26.24 27.79
N ILE A 640 19.37 26.62 27.85
CA ILE A 640 18.74 27.46 26.85
C ILE A 640 19.12 28.92 27.15
N GLN A 641 19.60 29.64 26.15
CA GLN A 641 19.99 31.04 26.30
C GLN A 641 18.86 31.98 25.88
N LYS A 642 18.90 33.22 26.38
CA LYS A 642 17.89 34.24 26.08
C LYS A 642 17.77 34.53 24.58
N GLN A 643 18.90 34.50 23.89
CA GLN A 643 18.95 34.67 22.44
C GLN A 643 18.22 33.54 21.68
N ASP A 644 18.23 32.31 22.20
CA ASP A 644 17.57 31.15 21.56
C ASP A 644 16.05 31.34 21.60
N LEU A 645 15.50 31.75 22.74
CA LEU A 645 14.07 32.03 22.89
C LEU A 645 13.61 33.28 22.13
N LEU A 646 14.44 34.31 22.02
CA LEU A 646 14.11 35.52 21.26
C LEU A 646 13.98 35.23 19.76
N LYS A 647 14.84 34.35 19.22
CA LYS A 647 14.71 33.85 17.83
C LYS A 647 13.45 32.99 17.67
N ALA A 648 13.17 32.09 18.62
CA ALA A 648 12.00 31.22 18.56
C ALA A 648 10.64 31.96 18.65
N ASN A 649 10.55 33.02 19.46
CA ASN A 649 9.32 33.79 19.70
C ASN A 649 8.97 34.84 18.61
N SER A 650 9.85 35.03 17.62
CA SER A 650 9.64 36.00 16.53
C SER A 650 8.55 35.61 15.53
N LEU A 651 8.06 34.36 15.58
CA LEU A 651 7.12 33.80 14.59
C LEU A 651 6.02 33.02 15.33
N LYS A 652 4.96 33.72 15.74
CA LYS A 652 3.65 33.13 16.06
C LYS A 652 2.81 33.20 14.78
N GLU A 653 2.67 32.10 14.06
CA GLU A 653 1.72 31.84 12.96
C GLU A 653 2.18 30.51 12.33
N THR A 654 1.37 29.53 11.94
CA THR A 654 -0.07 29.26 11.91
C THR A 654 -0.19 27.75 11.64
N THR A 655 -1.37 27.19 11.89
CA THR A 655 -1.85 25.83 11.61
C THR A 655 -1.75 25.43 10.11
N GLU A 656 -0.53 25.31 9.57
CA GLU A 656 -0.21 24.72 8.26
C GLU A 656 1.09 23.87 8.37
N VAL A 657 1.20 23.05 9.41
CA VAL A 657 2.45 22.37 9.78
C VAL A 657 2.82 21.22 8.85
N PHE A 658 1.86 20.68 8.08
CA PHE A 658 2.09 19.48 7.25
C PHE A 658 2.63 19.73 5.83
N LEU A 659 2.38 20.88 5.21
CA LEU A 659 2.77 21.13 3.82
C LEU A 659 4.22 21.60 3.66
N ARG A 660 4.99 21.65 4.75
CA ARG A 660 6.28 22.36 4.81
C ARG A 660 7.44 21.51 5.33
N VAL A 661 7.27 20.21 5.29
CA VAL A 661 8.29 19.20 5.60
C VAL A 661 8.49 18.35 4.34
N GLN A 662 9.73 18.04 4.01
CA GLN A 662 10.11 17.09 2.96
C GLN A 662 10.99 15.98 3.55
N VAL A 663 10.74 14.74 3.15
CA VAL A 663 11.48 13.56 3.60
C VAL A 663 12.25 12.90 2.45
N ALA A 664 13.37 12.25 2.79
CA ALA A 664 14.05 11.26 1.95
C ALA A 664 14.45 10.09 2.85
N ILE A 665 13.67 9.00 2.79
CA ILE A 665 13.67 7.93 3.78
C ILE A 665 13.62 6.54 3.15
N LEU A 666 14.14 5.56 3.87
CA LEU A 666 13.82 4.14 3.72
C LEU A 666 12.77 3.80 4.77
N ILE A 667 11.68 3.16 4.35
CA ILE A 667 10.56 2.87 5.22
C ILE A 667 10.24 1.38 5.23
N ALA A 668 10.11 0.82 6.44
CA ALA A 668 9.57 -0.51 6.67
C ALA A 668 8.17 -0.36 7.28
N GLN A 669 7.14 -0.94 6.66
CA GLN A 669 5.75 -0.82 7.11
C GLN A 669 5.06 -2.19 7.18
N GLY A 670 3.92 -2.27 7.87
CA GLY A 670 3.03 -3.44 7.79
C GLY A 670 3.30 -4.54 8.82
N PHE A 671 4.15 -4.29 9.82
CA PHE A 671 4.44 -5.23 10.91
C PHE A 671 4.35 -4.53 12.27
N SER A 672 4.29 -5.33 13.35
CA SER A 672 4.34 -4.80 14.72
C SER A 672 5.77 -4.64 15.19
N TYR A 673 6.34 -3.46 14.97
CA TYR A 673 7.71 -3.14 15.36
C TYR A 673 7.79 -2.73 16.83
N LEU A 674 8.66 -3.39 17.57
CA LEU A 674 9.04 -3.12 18.96
C LEU A 674 10.41 -2.44 19.09
N GLY A 675 11.08 -2.14 17.97
CA GLY A 675 12.29 -1.35 17.96
C GLY A 675 12.93 -1.23 16.58
N ALA A 676 13.83 -0.25 16.45
CA ALA A 676 14.54 0.06 15.22
C ALA A 676 15.93 0.60 15.52
N GLN A 677 16.95 0.10 14.82
CA GLN A 677 18.34 0.53 14.89
C GLN A 677 18.79 1.09 13.55
N GLY A 678 19.66 2.10 13.57
CA GLY A 678 20.38 2.58 12.38
C GLY A 678 21.72 3.19 12.74
N ASP A 679 22.71 2.96 11.89
CA ASP A 679 24.00 3.64 11.91
C ASP A 679 24.00 4.81 10.94
N ILE A 680 23.84 5.99 11.50
CA ILE A 680 23.62 7.22 10.76
C ILE A 680 24.96 7.93 10.58
N LYS A 681 25.35 8.19 9.33
CA LYS A 681 26.49 9.07 9.04
C LYS A 681 26.22 10.47 9.57
N VAL A 682 27.20 11.05 10.26
CA VAL A 682 27.08 12.39 10.84
C VAL A 682 27.63 13.41 9.87
N ASP A 683 26.75 14.24 9.33
CA ASP A 683 27.08 15.35 8.43
C ASP A 683 26.68 16.69 9.06
N ASN A 684 27.13 17.81 8.48
CA ASN A 684 26.71 19.16 8.87
C ASN A 684 26.20 19.93 7.64
N PRO A 685 24.96 19.68 7.19
CA PRO A 685 24.39 20.35 6.03
C PRO A 685 24.23 21.85 6.25
N PHE A 686 24.20 22.60 5.15
CA PHE A 686 23.79 24.00 5.19
C PHE A 686 22.28 24.08 5.45
N VAL A 687 21.87 24.94 6.39
CA VAL A 687 20.46 25.16 6.76
C VAL A 687 20.19 26.66 6.84
N GLU A 688 19.10 27.12 6.22
CA GLU A 688 18.65 28.50 6.33
C GLU A 688 18.22 28.85 7.77
N SER A 689 18.13 30.15 8.10
CA SER A 689 17.97 30.57 9.50
C SER A 689 16.68 30.11 10.18
N ASP A 690 15.60 29.87 9.42
CA ASP A 690 14.28 29.48 9.92
C ASP A 690 13.90 28.03 9.58
N ASP A 691 14.84 27.29 9.00
CA ASP A 691 14.66 25.92 8.53
C ASP A 691 15.31 24.92 9.51
N TYR A 692 15.07 23.62 9.30
CA TYR A 692 15.87 22.56 9.90
C TYR A 692 16.15 21.43 8.92
N SER A 693 17.21 20.67 9.22
CA SER A 693 17.56 19.43 8.52
C SER A 693 17.96 18.37 9.55
N THR A 694 17.48 17.13 9.37
CA THR A 694 17.77 16.02 10.28
C THR A 694 18.25 14.78 9.54
N SER A 695 18.86 13.87 10.30
CA SER A 695 18.86 12.46 9.96
C SER A 695 18.60 11.60 11.18
N GLN A 696 17.70 10.62 11.02
CA GLN A 696 17.05 9.98 12.15
C GLN A 696 16.61 8.54 11.88
N VAL A 697 16.36 7.84 12.98
CA VAL A 697 15.49 6.67 13.04
C VAL A 697 14.18 7.12 13.67
N SER A 698 13.05 6.84 13.02
CA SER A 698 11.71 7.15 13.52
C SER A 698 10.86 5.90 13.62
N LEU A 699 10.01 5.82 14.65
CA LEU A 699 8.95 4.83 14.77
C LEU A 699 7.61 5.55 14.86
N LYS A 700 6.65 5.12 14.02
CA LYS A 700 5.35 5.76 13.92
C LYS A 700 4.20 4.77 14.03
N ASN A 701 3.07 5.24 14.53
CA ASN A 701 1.80 4.50 14.56
C ASN A 701 0.64 5.48 14.33
N GLY A 702 -0.25 5.16 13.39
CA GLY A 702 -1.33 6.04 12.96
C GLY A 702 -1.22 6.44 11.48
N ASN A 703 -2.15 7.27 11.02
CA ASN A 703 -2.21 7.68 9.61
C ASN A 703 -1.53 9.04 9.39
N TYR A 704 -1.33 9.43 8.12
CA TYR A 704 -0.63 10.67 7.78
C TYR A 704 -1.21 11.95 8.41
N MET A 705 -2.53 11.98 8.69
CA MET A 705 -3.18 13.14 9.31
C MET A 705 -3.12 13.13 10.84
N TYR A 706 -3.05 11.93 11.46
CA TYR A 706 -3.00 11.73 12.91
C TYR A 706 -2.18 10.48 13.23
N TYR A 707 -0.92 10.71 13.60
CA TYR A 707 0.04 9.70 14.03
C TYR A 707 0.74 10.11 15.33
N GLU A 708 1.16 9.08 16.04
CA GLU A 708 2.12 9.18 17.12
C GLU A 708 3.50 8.81 16.56
N ALA A 709 4.52 9.58 16.91
CA ALA A 709 5.89 9.34 16.46
C ALA A 709 6.88 9.55 17.59
N ILE A 710 7.96 8.77 17.56
CA ILE A 710 9.17 8.96 18.35
C ILE A 710 10.38 8.88 17.43
N GLU A 711 11.32 9.79 17.62
CA GLU A 711 12.45 9.95 16.70
C GLU A 711 13.73 10.27 17.46
N SER A 712 14.86 9.81 16.92
CA SER A 712 16.18 10.20 17.41
C SER A 712 17.23 10.09 16.32
N GLY A 713 18.22 10.98 16.40
CA GLY A 713 19.25 11.13 15.37
C GLY A 713 20.07 12.38 15.59
N TRP A 714 20.53 12.98 14.50
CA TRP A 714 21.13 14.31 14.54
C TRP A 714 20.27 15.34 13.80
N ALA A 715 20.33 16.59 14.27
CA ALA A 715 19.63 17.72 13.68
C ALA A 715 20.54 18.95 13.58
N VAL A 716 20.36 19.73 12.52
CA VAL A 716 20.86 21.11 12.39
C VAL A 716 19.63 22.02 12.36
N ASN A 717 19.42 22.75 13.46
CA ASN A 717 18.24 23.57 13.65
C ASN A 717 18.62 24.92 14.31
N PRO A 718 18.88 25.97 13.52
CA PRO A 718 19.27 27.28 14.04
C PRO A 718 18.20 27.96 14.91
N ARG A 719 16.93 27.60 14.71
CA ARG A 719 15.81 28.12 15.49
C ARG A 719 15.78 27.59 16.92
N VAL A 720 16.13 26.31 17.10
CA VAL A 720 16.16 25.66 18.42
C VAL A 720 17.51 25.86 19.12
N TYR A 721 18.62 25.72 18.39
CA TYR A 721 19.95 25.67 19.00
C TYR A 721 20.70 27.00 19.00
N GLY A 722 20.29 27.94 18.15
CA GLY A 722 20.91 29.25 17.99
C GLY A 722 22.11 29.27 17.03
N ASP A 723 22.53 28.11 16.52
CA ASP A 723 23.68 27.89 15.63
C ASP A 723 23.39 26.88 14.50
N ARG A 724 24.39 26.60 13.65
CA ARG A 724 24.32 25.61 12.57
C ARG A 724 25.22 24.40 12.86
N THR A 725 25.21 23.95 14.10
CA THR A 725 26.02 22.81 14.54
C THR A 725 25.15 21.56 14.57
N THR A 726 25.67 20.44 14.04
CA THR A 726 25.02 19.13 14.14
C THR A 726 24.92 18.66 15.59
N ARG A 727 23.69 18.44 16.07
CA ARG A 727 23.39 18.14 17.47
C ARG A 727 22.56 16.88 17.59
N LEU A 728 22.82 16.07 18.62
CA LEU A 728 22.02 14.89 18.95
C LEU A 728 20.64 15.35 19.40
N PHE A 729 19.58 14.75 18.85
CA PHE A 729 18.23 15.11 19.26
C PHE A 729 17.33 13.90 19.53
N VAL A 730 16.25 14.18 20.25
CA VAL A 730 15.06 13.34 20.34
C VAL A 730 13.82 14.16 20.03
N TYR A 731 12.79 13.53 19.49
CA TYR A 731 11.51 14.14 19.20
C TYR A 731 10.37 13.16 19.49
N TRP A 732 9.20 13.68 19.89
CA TRP A 732 7.99 12.88 19.97
C TRP A 732 6.73 13.72 19.77
N THR A 733 5.69 13.11 19.22
CA THR A 733 4.35 13.69 19.11
C THR A 733 3.30 12.60 19.24
N VAL A 734 2.09 12.96 19.66
CA VAL A 734 0.92 12.08 19.73
C VAL A 734 -0.23 12.55 18.84
N ASP A 735 -0.02 13.65 18.13
CA ASP A 735 -1.04 14.33 17.35
C ASP A 735 -0.44 14.93 16.09
N SER A 736 0.50 14.23 15.45
CA SER A 736 1.02 14.66 14.16
C SER A 736 1.66 16.06 14.22
N SER A 737 2.31 16.40 15.33
CA SER A 737 2.96 17.70 15.54
C SER A 737 1.98 18.90 15.56
N ASN A 738 0.69 18.65 15.80
CA ASN A 738 -0.35 19.69 15.73
C ASN A 738 -0.37 20.56 17.00
N THR A 739 -0.41 19.93 18.17
CA THR A 739 -0.36 20.60 19.48
C THR A 739 0.73 20.05 20.40
N THR A 740 1.17 18.81 20.18
CA THR A 740 2.32 18.18 20.84
C THR A 740 3.49 18.10 19.89
N GLY A 741 4.73 17.97 20.37
CA GLY A 741 5.91 17.97 19.49
C GLY A 741 6.91 19.05 19.84
N CYS A 742 8.11 18.63 20.22
CA CYS A 742 9.25 19.53 20.38
C CYS A 742 10.57 18.77 20.31
N PHE A 743 11.65 19.50 20.02
CA PHE A 743 13.00 18.95 20.09
C PHE A 743 13.47 18.85 21.55
N ASP A 744 14.12 17.73 21.88
CA ASP A 744 14.81 17.50 23.14
C ASP A 744 13.92 17.67 24.38
N LEU A 745 14.42 18.39 25.38
CA LEU A 745 13.75 18.67 26.64
C LEU A 745 13.07 20.05 26.64
N THR A 746 12.83 20.64 25.46
CA THR A 746 12.19 21.96 25.34
C THR A 746 10.70 21.93 25.65
N CYS A 747 10.10 20.74 25.63
CA CYS A 747 8.79 20.42 26.16
C CYS A 747 8.89 19.14 27.02
N PRO A 748 7.97 18.96 27.99
CA PRO A 748 8.05 17.85 28.91
C PRO A 748 7.51 16.56 28.28
N GLY A 749 8.13 15.42 28.53
CA GLY A 749 7.66 14.11 28.04
C GLY A 749 8.76 13.04 27.99
N PHE A 750 10.01 13.44 27.71
CA PHE A 750 11.14 12.51 27.72
C PHE A 750 11.80 12.43 29.10
N VAL A 751 11.92 11.21 29.65
CA VAL A 751 12.62 10.98 30.92
C VAL A 751 14.05 10.57 30.64
N GLN A 752 14.99 11.48 30.90
CA GLN A 752 16.43 11.23 30.78
C GLN A 752 16.96 10.59 32.07
N THR A 753 17.83 9.59 31.93
CA THR A 753 18.42 8.84 33.06
C THR A 753 19.95 8.80 33.01
N SER A 754 20.54 9.00 31.84
CA SER A 754 21.99 8.99 31.67
C SER A 754 22.63 10.31 32.08
N ASN A 755 23.71 10.23 32.88
CA ASN A 755 24.57 11.35 33.19
C ASN A 755 25.71 11.56 32.16
N LYS A 756 25.75 10.75 31.10
CA LYS A 756 26.87 10.68 30.13
C LYS A 756 26.59 11.37 28.80
N VAL A 757 25.32 11.53 28.43
CA VAL A 757 24.90 12.04 27.11
C VAL A 757 23.89 13.16 27.33
N ALA A 758 24.09 14.29 26.68
CA ALA A 758 23.25 15.48 26.78
C ALA A 758 22.45 15.68 25.48
N LEU A 759 21.13 15.73 25.55
CA LEU A 759 20.29 16.07 24.40
C LEU A 759 20.54 17.53 23.96
N GLY A 760 20.53 17.77 22.65
CA GLY A 760 20.82 19.06 22.04
C GLY A 760 22.30 19.45 22.02
N ALA A 761 23.23 18.64 22.56
CA ALA A 761 24.66 18.97 22.56
C ALA A 761 25.35 18.59 21.23
N ALA A 762 26.39 19.34 20.87
CA ALA A 762 27.12 19.17 19.62
C ALA A 762 27.82 17.80 19.49
N ILE A 763 27.68 17.19 18.32
CA ILE A 763 28.32 15.93 17.96
C ILE A 763 29.69 16.23 17.30
N TYR A 764 30.74 15.55 17.76
CA TYR A 764 32.09 15.71 17.22
C TYR A 764 32.92 14.42 17.34
N PRO A 765 33.67 14.00 16.29
CA PRO A 765 33.84 14.68 14.99
C PRO A 765 32.64 14.47 14.04
N ILE A 766 32.59 15.29 12.98
CA ILE A 766 31.63 15.16 11.87
C ILE A 766 32.34 14.68 10.59
N SER A 767 31.59 14.08 9.66
CA SER A 767 32.09 13.69 8.35
C SER A 767 32.35 14.91 7.48
N THR A 768 33.46 14.88 6.73
CA THR A 768 33.82 15.93 5.77
C THR A 768 34.15 15.32 4.42
N SER A 769 33.86 16.04 3.34
CA SER A 769 34.24 15.61 1.98
C SER A 769 35.75 15.36 1.88
N GLY A 770 36.15 14.16 1.44
CA GLY A 770 37.55 13.74 1.36
C GLY A 770 38.24 13.40 2.70
N GLY A 771 37.52 13.49 3.83
CA GLY A 771 38.01 13.15 5.17
C GLY A 771 37.59 11.75 5.63
N LEU A 772 37.89 11.42 6.89
CA LEU A 772 37.38 10.20 7.52
C LEU A 772 35.88 10.33 7.78
N PRO A 773 35.08 9.30 7.49
CA PRO A 773 33.65 9.38 7.68
C PRO A 773 33.30 8.91 9.12
N TYR A 774 32.35 9.61 9.75
CA TYR A 774 31.92 9.40 11.14
C TYR A 774 30.42 9.07 11.22
N GLN A 775 30.04 8.29 12.22
CA GLN A 775 28.66 7.85 12.43
C GLN A 775 28.23 7.89 13.90
N ILE A 776 26.91 7.89 14.11
CA ILE A 776 26.24 7.56 15.37
C ILE A 776 25.41 6.29 15.18
N THR A 777 25.31 5.47 16.22
CA THR A 777 24.35 4.37 16.28
C THR A 777 23.18 4.81 17.15
N VAL A 778 21.99 4.82 16.56
CA VAL A 778 20.72 5.06 17.26
C VAL A 778 19.97 3.76 17.33
N TYR A 779 19.45 3.42 18.51
CA TYR A 779 18.54 2.30 18.68
C TYR A 779 17.39 2.68 19.59
N ILE A 780 16.17 2.69 19.04
CA ILE A 780 14.94 2.94 19.78
C ILE A 780 14.24 1.58 19.96
N TYR A 781 13.81 1.26 21.18
CA TYR A 781 13.16 -0.01 21.46
C TYR A 781 12.19 0.05 22.63
N LYS A 782 11.19 -0.81 22.60
CA LYS A 782 10.20 -0.92 23.66
C LYS A 782 10.67 -1.89 24.75
N ASP A 783 10.71 -1.43 25.99
CA ASP A 783 10.82 -2.35 27.13
C ASP A 783 9.50 -3.09 27.30
N THR A 784 9.48 -4.40 27.05
CA THR A 784 8.26 -5.22 27.06
C THR A 784 7.64 -5.38 28.46
N ASN A 785 8.39 -5.11 29.53
CA ASN A 785 7.88 -5.25 30.89
C ASN A 785 7.19 -3.97 31.38
N THR A 786 7.69 -2.80 30.97
CA THR A 786 7.16 -1.49 31.39
C THR A 786 6.37 -0.78 30.29
N SER A 787 6.45 -1.28 29.06
CA SER A 787 5.98 -0.65 27.82
C SER A 787 6.57 0.73 27.51
N ASN A 788 7.66 1.12 28.18
CA ASN A 788 8.35 2.37 27.93
C ASN A 788 9.26 2.26 26.69
N TRP A 789 9.32 3.29 25.87
CA TRP A 789 10.20 3.36 24.71
C TRP A 789 11.54 3.95 25.08
N TRP A 790 12.58 3.11 25.10
CA TRP A 790 13.95 3.50 25.37
C TRP A 790 14.68 3.88 24.10
N VAL A 791 15.63 4.80 24.23
CA VAL A 791 16.57 5.16 23.17
C VAL A 791 18.01 4.99 23.64
N GLN A 792 18.83 4.42 22.77
CA GLN A 792 20.27 4.26 22.93
C GLN A 792 21.02 5.11 21.91
N TYR A 793 22.09 5.74 22.39
CA TYR A 793 23.07 6.46 21.59
C TYR A 793 24.45 5.82 21.80
N ASN A 794 25.07 5.28 20.74
CA ASN A 794 26.40 4.67 20.76
C ASN A 794 26.61 3.63 21.90
N GLY A 795 25.56 2.89 22.26
CA GLY A 795 25.60 1.86 23.31
C GLY A 795 25.12 2.32 24.68
N VAL A 796 24.81 3.60 24.84
CA VAL A 796 24.38 4.19 26.11
C VAL A 796 22.87 4.42 26.07
N ASN A 797 22.12 3.79 26.98
CA ASN A 797 20.71 4.14 27.20
C ASN A 797 20.66 5.59 27.73
N ILE A 798 20.06 6.50 26.97
CA ILE A 798 20.01 7.92 27.35
C ILE A 798 18.77 8.23 28.21
N GLY A 799 17.66 7.56 27.94
CA GLY A 799 16.37 7.77 28.58
C GLY A 799 15.25 7.06 27.84
N TYR A 800 14.01 7.39 28.18
CA TYR A 800 12.81 6.79 27.59
C TYR A 800 11.61 7.74 27.52
N TRP A 801 10.70 7.44 26.60
CA TRP A 801 9.34 7.97 26.59
C TRP A 801 8.40 7.02 27.36
N PRO A 802 7.72 7.50 28.41
CA PRO A 802 6.76 6.68 29.16
C PRO A 802 5.57 6.24 28.31
N GLN A 803 5.06 5.03 28.55
CA GLN A 803 3.89 4.51 27.83
C GLN A 803 2.65 5.41 27.97
N ASP A 804 2.53 6.13 29.09
CA ASP A 804 1.37 6.95 29.45
C ASP A 804 1.20 8.19 28.54
N LEU A 805 2.21 8.48 27.71
CA LEU A 805 2.11 9.50 26.69
C LEU A 805 1.30 9.03 25.47
N PHE A 806 1.29 7.72 25.19
CA PHE A 806 0.87 7.18 23.90
C PHE A 806 -0.45 6.39 23.99
N GLY A 807 -1.30 6.56 22.99
CA GLY A 807 -2.47 5.72 22.74
C GLY A 807 -2.13 4.50 21.87
N ALA A 808 -1.37 4.70 20.79
CA ALA A 808 -1.10 3.69 19.77
C ALA A 808 0.32 3.09 19.89
N LEU A 809 1.36 3.93 19.96
CA LEU A 809 2.75 3.50 20.19
C LEU A 809 2.91 2.77 21.53
N ARG A 810 1.97 2.93 22.46
CA ARG A 810 1.90 2.12 23.68
C ARG A 810 1.91 0.61 23.39
N TYR A 811 1.43 0.16 22.23
CA TYR A 811 1.42 -1.24 21.84
C TYR A 811 2.64 -1.63 21.01
N HIS A 812 2.83 -0.97 19.87
CA HIS A 812 3.92 -1.18 18.91
C HIS A 812 3.93 -0.02 17.91
N ALA A 813 4.96 0.05 17.06
CA ALA A 813 4.97 0.91 15.88
C ALA A 813 4.51 0.11 14.65
N GLU A 814 3.78 0.77 13.75
CA GLU A 814 3.31 0.21 12.47
C GLU A 814 4.31 0.46 11.33
N SER A 815 5.14 1.51 11.48
CA SER A 815 6.23 1.81 10.57
C SER A 815 7.53 2.18 11.30
N VAL A 816 8.64 1.91 10.60
CA VAL A 816 9.99 2.32 10.95
C VAL A 816 10.57 3.06 9.76
N GLU A 817 11.18 4.21 10.02
CA GLU A 817 11.78 5.07 8.98
C GLU A 817 13.24 5.36 9.31
N TRP A 818 14.10 5.30 8.31
CA TRP A 818 15.49 5.74 8.37
C TRP A 818 15.73 6.78 7.28
N GLY A 819 16.36 7.90 7.59
CA GLY A 819 16.73 8.86 6.54
C GLY A 819 16.81 10.27 7.04
N GLY A 820 16.42 11.23 6.20
CA GLY A 820 16.48 12.65 6.50
C GLY A 820 15.15 13.37 6.31
N GLU A 821 14.99 14.46 7.06
CA GLU A 821 13.84 15.36 7.00
C GLU A 821 14.32 16.81 6.90
N VAL A 822 13.67 17.61 6.07
CA VAL A 822 13.89 19.06 5.98
C VAL A 822 12.58 19.79 6.16
N TYR A 823 12.58 20.77 7.07
CA TYR A 823 11.51 21.75 7.17
C TYR A 823 11.93 23.09 6.59
N SER A 824 11.03 23.70 5.84
CA SER A 824 11.17 25.09 5.40
C SER A 824 9.83 25.71 5.10
N SER A 825 9.70 26.99 5.44
CA SER A 825 8.55 27.79 5.01
C SER A 825 8.41 27.93 3.48
N LYS A 826 9.49 27.63 2.73
CA LYS A 826 9.58 27.74 1.26
C LYS A 826 9.32 26.44 0.50
N ILE A 827 9.10 25.32 1.19
CA ILE A 827 8.70 24.06 0.53
C ILE A 827 7.37 24.28 -0.22
N GLY A 828 7.27 23.76 -1.45
CA GLY A 828 6.14 24.01 -2.35
C GLY A 828 6.12 25.41 -2.99
N THR A 829 7.15 26.24 -2.78
CA THR A 829 7.27 27.58 -3.39
C THR A 829 8.50 27.72 -4.29
N HIS A 830 8.46 28.67 -5.23
CA HIS A 830 9.62 29.01 -6.07
C HIS A 830 10.10 30.44 -5.78
N PRO A 831 11.40 30.65 -5.53
CA PRO A 831 12.46 29.63 -5.49
C PRO A 831 12.39 28.73 -4.25
N HIS A 832 12.79 27.47 -4.41
CA HIS A 832 12.86 26.49 -3.31
C HIS A 832 13.88 26.90 -2.22
N THR A 833 13.81 26.29 -1.03
CA THR A 833 14.80 26.50 0.04
C THR A 833 16.20 26.04 -0.36
N ALA A 834 17.23 26.78 0.06
CA ALA A 834 18.64 26.37 -0.07
C ALA A 834 19.10 25.43 1.06
N THR A 835 18.22 25.05 1.99
CA THR A 835 18.51 24.08 3.03
C THR A 835 18.81 22.71 2.42
N ALA A 836 19.89 22.09 2.88
CA ALA A 836 20.39 20.82 2.38
C ALA A 836 19.96 19.65 3.29
N MET A 837 19.79 18.47 2.70
CA MET A 837 19.55 17.21 3.42
C MET A 837 20.79 16.30 3.36
N GLY A 838 21.05 15.56 4.43
CA GLY A 838 22.26 14.72 4.54
C GLY A 838 23.51 15.60 4.55
N ASN A 839 24.37 15.45 3.53
CA ASN A 839 25.52 16.34 3.33
C ASN A 839 25.32 17.37 2.18
N GLY A 840 24.12 17.46 1.62
CA GLY A 840 23.79 18.32 0.50
C GLY A 840 24.09 17.78 -0.89
N GLN A 841 24.59 16.54 -1.00
CA GLN A 841 24.78 15.85 -2.27
C GLN A 841 23.60 14.90 -2.54
N LEU A 842 23.16 14.83 -3.79
CA LEU A 842 22.21 13.81 -4.23
C LEU A 842 22.92 12.44 -4.27
N PRO A 843 22.27 11.35 -3.82
CA PRO A 843 22.80 10.01 -3.99
C PRO A 843 22.87 9.64 -5.48
N ASN A 844 23.78 8.72 -5.83
CA ASN A 844 23.95 8.23 -7.20
C ASN A 844 24.36 6.74 -7.18
N TRP A 845 24.27 6.07 -8.33
CA TRP A 845 24.60 4.63 -8.44
C TRP A 845 26.05 4.28 -8.04
N ASP A 846 26.97 5.25 -8.03
CA ASP A 846 28.37 5.08 -7.64
C ASP A 846 28.69 5.56 -6.21
N ASP A 847 27.67 5.80 -5.39
CA ASP A 847 27.79 6.34 -4.02
C ASP A 847 28.28 5.31 -2.97
N TYR A 848 28.98 4.29 -3.44
CA TYR A 848 29.64 3.31 -2.58
C TYR A 848 30.57 4.00 -1.58
N GLY A 849 30.30 3.76 -0.30
CA GLY A 849 31.07 4.34 0.81
C GLY A 849 30.46 5.60 1.45
N CYS A 850 29.17 5.86 1.26
CA CYS A 850 28.44 6.97 1.87
C CYS A 850 29.06 8.34 1.51
N ARG A 851 29.20 8.67 0.22
CA ARG A 851 29.62 10.02 -0.19
C ARG A 851 28.48 11.00 0.01
N SER A 852 27.21 10.65 -0.20
CA SER A 852 26.04 11.42 0.25
C SER A 852 25.66 11.14 1.73
N GLY A 853 24.47 11.56 2.17
CA GLY A 853 23.92 11.14 3.46
C GLY A 853 23.63 9.63 3.44
N CYS A 854 23.77 8.97 4.59
CA CYS A 854 23.79 7.49 4.59
C CYS A 854 23.35 6.91 5.94
N VAL A 855 22.57 5.82 5.88
CA VAL A 855 22.24 4.96 7.02
C VAL A 855 22.62 3.52 6.68
N LYS A 856 23.36 2.87 7.58
CA LYS A 856 23.74 1.45 7.48
C LYS A 856 23.21 0.67 8.67
N ARG A 857 23.36 -0.67 8.64
CA ARG A 857 22.99 -1.57 9.76
C ARG A 857 21.57 -1.29 10.26
N MET A 858 20.67 -1.08 9.30
CA MET A 858 19.26 -0.88 9.55
C MET A 858 18.70 -2.21 10.06
N ARG A 859 18.15 -2.20 11.27
CA ARG A 859 17.56 -3.39 11.89
C ARG A 859 16.23 -3.03 12.49
N VAL A 860 15.28 -3.95 12.38
CA VAL A 860 14.01 -3.91 13.09
C VAL A 860 13.97 -4.97 14.17
N ARG A 861 13.12 -4.73 15.14
CA ARG A 861 12.72 -5.72 16.13
C ARG A 861 11.21 -5.81 16.12
N GLU A 862 10.70 -7.03 15.99
CA GLU A 862 9.27 -7.33 16.03
C GLU A 862 8.99 -8.18 17.29
N ASN A 863 8.38 -9.36 17.14
CA ASN A 863 8.04 -10.27 18.24
C ASN A 863 9.24 -11.06 18.81
N SER A 864 10.35 -11.20 18.07
CA SER A 864 11.58 -11.82 18.59
C SER A 864 12.42 -10.82 19.39
N LEU A 865 13.22 -11.31 20.34
CA LEU A 865 14.21 -10.45 21.01
C LEU A 865 15.37 -10.04 20.08
N ASP A 866 15.55 -10.76 18.97
CA ASP A 866 16.65 -10.56 18.03
C ASP A 866 16.37 -9.41 17.06
N LEU A 867 17.42 -8.60 16.82
CA LEU A 867 17.47 -7.62 15.74
C LEU A 867 17.61 -8.36 14.41
N ARG A 868 16.82 -7.96 13.42
CA ARG A 868 16.86 -8.54 12.07
C ARG A 868 16.81 -7.45 11.01
N PHE A 869 17.18 -7.83 9.81
CA PHE A 869 16.90 -7.02 8.63
C PHE A 869 15.39 -6.90 8.41
N PRO A 870 14.86 -5.70 8.12
CA PRO A 870 13.48 -5.58 7.65
C PRO A 870 13.36 -6.30 6.31
N GLU A 871 12.37 -7.20 6.20
CA GLU A 871 12.18 -8.03 4.99
C GLU A 871 11.57 -7.23 3.83
N PHE A 872 10.79 -6.19 4.15
CA PHE A 872 10.15 -5.31 3.18
C PHE A 872 10.48 -3.86 3.52
N VAL A 873 11.19 -3.21 2.61
CA VAL A 873 11.53 -1.78 2.70
C VAL A 873 11.27 -1.09 1.39
N ASN A 874 10.90 0.19 1.46
CA ASN A 874 10.74 1.04 0.28
C ASN A 874 11.55 2.33 0.45
N ALA A 875 12.23 2.78 -0.60
CA ALA A 875 12.94 4.05 -0.61
C ALA A 875 12.02 5.13 -1.19
N TYR A 876 11.87 6.24 -0.48
CA TYR A 876 10.91 7.29 -0.78
C TYR A 876 11.48 8.69 -0.59
N ALA A 877 11.15 9.60 -1.51
CA ALA A 877 11.42 11.04 -1.39
C ALA A 877 10.24 11.86 -1.95
N ASP A 878 9.82 12.91 -1.22
CA ASP A 878 8.66 13.75 -1.62
C ASP A 878 8.93 14.51 -2.92
N GLU A 879 10.08 15.20 -3.00
CA GLU A 879 10.51 15.98 -4.16
C GLU A 879 11.87 15.48 -4.66
N TYR A 880 11.84 14.38 -5.42
CA TYR A 880 13.03 13.69 -5.97
C TYR A 880 14.02 14.59 -6.74
N ARG A 881 13.59 15.80 -7.18
CA ARG A 881 14.46 16.78 -7.85
C ARG A 881 15.25 17.67 -6.89
N CYS A 882 14.81 17.77 -5.63
CA CYS A 882 15.40 18.59 -4.57
C CYS A 882 16.21 17.72 -3.60
N TYR A 883 15.64 16.57 -3.23
CA TYR A 883 16.27 15.52 -2.41
C TYR A 883 15.93 14.17 -3.01
N ASP A 884 16.89 13.26 -3.05
CA ASP A 884 16.72 11.95 -3.70
C ASP A 884 17.23 10.84 -2.78
N VAL A 885 16.89 9.60 -3.13
CA VAL A 885 17.22 8.39 -2.37
C VAL A 885 17.82 7.32 -3.26
N PHE A 886 18.68 6.50 -2.67
CA PHE A 886 19.20 5.30 -3.32
C PHE A 886 19.39 4.20 -2.26
N TYR A 887 18.89 3.00 -2.55
CA TYR A 887 18.96 1.86 -1.64
C TYR A 887 19.66 0.69 -2.33
N ILE A 888 20.59 0.06 -1.63
CA ILE A 888 21.33 -1.12 -2.12
C ILE A 888 21.15 -2.23 -1.10
N GLU A 889 20.52 -3.32 -1.52
CA GLU A 889 20.46 -4.57 -0.75
C GLU A 889 21.28 -5.68 -1.37
N ASP A 890 21.33 -5.74 -2.70
CA ASP A 890 22.03 -6.78 -3.43
C ASP A 890 23.53 -6.49 -3.54
N TYR A 891 24.32 -7.56 -3.59
CA TYR A 891 25.78 -7.52 -3.81
C TYR A 891 26.59 -6.78 -2.73
N VAL A 892 26.00 -6.51 -1.57
CA VAL A 892 26.63 -5.92 -0.38
C VAL A 892 26.46 -6.86 0.84
N GLU A 893 27.40 -6.81 1.80
CA GLU A 893 27.32 -7.65 3.01
C GLU A 893 26.19 -7.21 3.96
N ASP A 894 25.83 -5.92 3.95
CA ASP A 894 24.79 -5.32 4.77
C ASP A 894 24.12 -4.20 3.94
N PRO A 895 22.80 -4.23 3.74
CA PRO A 895 22.07 -3.18 3.04
C PRO A 895 22.45 -1.76 3.47
N GLU A 896 22.60 -0.89 2.47
CA GLU A 896 22.99 0.50 2.63
C GLU A 896 21.92 1.42 2.04
N PHE A 897 21.50 2.42 2.80
CA PHE A 897 20.57 3.45 2.36
C PHE A 897 21.28 4.79 2.24
N TYR A 898 21.14 5.44 1.09
CA TYR A 898 21.72 6.74 0.79
C TYR A 898 20.61 7.74 0.50
N TYR A 899 20.80 8.97 0.96
CA TYR A 899 19.82 10.03 0.79
C TYR A 899 20.52 11.39 0.84
N GLY A 900 19.88 12.41 0.27
CA GLY A 900 20.35 13.77 0.41
C GLY A 900 19.98 14.65 -0.78
N GLY A 901 20.48 15.88 -0.75
CA GLY A 901 20.29 16.83 -1.83
C GLY A 901 20.46 18.27 -1.35
N PRO A 902 20.72 19.21 -2.28
CA PRO A 902 21.01 20.60 -1.94
C PRO A 902 19.76 21.43 -1.63
N GLY A 903 18.56 20.87 -1.79
CA GLY A 903 17.32 21.64 -1.84
C GLY A 903 17.27 22.40 -3.17
N LYS A 904 17.59 23.70 -3.14
CA LYS A 904 17.58 24.56 -4.33
C LYS A 904 18.69 24.21 -5.32
N SER A 905 18.32 23.86 -6.55
CA SER A 905 19.24 23.54 -7.64
C SER A 905 18.69 23.96 -9.00
N LEU A 906 19.44 23.74 -10.09
CA LEU A 906 18.91 23.95 -11.45
C LEU A 906 17.67 23.08 -11.73
N TRP A 907 17.60 21.92 -11.11
CA TRP A 907 16.53 20.93 -11.27
C TRP A 907 15.38 21.12 -10.26
N CYS A 908 15.64 21.88 -9.20
CA CYS A 908 14.70 22.30 -8.16
C CYS A 908 14.84 23.83 -7.93
N PRO A 909 14.31 24.66 -8.84
CA PRO A 909 14.59 26.11 -8.89
C PRO A 909 13.94 26.96 -7.80
#